data_AF-A0AAD4R997-F1
#
_entry.id   AF-A0AAD4R997-F1
#
_cell.length_a   1.000
_cell.length_b   1.000
_cell.length_c   1.000
_cell.angle_alpha   90.00
_cell.angle_beta   90.00
_cell.angle_gamma   90.00
#
_symmetry.space_group_name_H-M   'P 1'
#
loop_
_entity.id
_entity.type
_entity.pdbx_description
1 polymer ?
#
loop_
_entity_poly.entity_id
_entity_poly.type
_entity_poly.pdbx_seq_one_letter_code
_entity_poly.pdbx_strand_id
1 'polypeptide(L)'
;MGEHFDAIVIGGGIVGISSGYKLAKSGKRTLVLEQYDIGHSFGSSHGASRIIRYSHNPGHVYLPLAIDAFKQWDEMERITGERLILHNGLLWLGSRTGTTERSQALKNFNISHDTLAGSQINKRFPHLNYTEDKWHAVYEPNSGTILADKCLKAVQSQYIANGGIYRAKERVVRIISTDKDIVEVYTQMAKYTTKVLVVATGAWLNRILPELPIRTTAQLTGVNYWQFKDEQSAKAFRPENGSPNIVVTDVEDELYAIPCVDFKDRVKFSLHLGIGYDPEKRKMNANMRAPDWMRDIPSRHISRYLPGLESSLPASQDLCVYTMTDDINLIVDRHPHYPNILVAGGMSGIGFKFALTVGDIITEMADGAQTSSQCVDKVGPTGQSDCPKNRDRCTDPVWRDFMREQCPVTCGVCASTGGNATSDLYDYPALLASINQDLDPCDDFYKYVCDGFLKNSEMVIQSGSFRSQAQLVMRDLDERKGAVLENNRLLPENQRDPYVQQMYLFYDTCRDVGRRNADKSRVVLNKLAALKGSPSSLMAFNTDWFIKAIGILRPIPGRNPLDASPFLNYPFYNYGVFPTLENTLEGMFVIGVPDVSPIFGGMAFFADPLFEDARQNFKGSMSRLMELFIADDSEIGHKIFPKPSDGNFAKEIERRMDNFMNVEALRAQAQIPSISYMSDPRNYDADNIFSNLVKTTWGELKRSITSIDFGQVWQNLVPPDTLQAKNLQSFDQLPIYIGVPLTKLKAYDDAIKAIPAQEMSDYLEWYILQQYIISDIPILDDRFISIVANFSGQKSPQNRDLCKMQTHLSYPHQADRLYAESFFKDEVRESVQDMYEYITEAFTDMIEELDWMDDDTKDAALDKLDAIDVNVGYMEEIYDDDRLDEVYGGLQLTSSMSYIEMVNAINARDLKVAFEELVETSKTFFSGSLVVNSFYDPTQNLIFAMMSMIQGVYYDEKRLDMFNYAGYGVVLGHELTHGFDNMGSQFDLDGNKRNWWDPETKQNFIAEKQCLIDQYSNYMIRFNETYSQPLNGVKTQGENIADNGGTRAAYYAWLNFMDDVDSGDAYSLSPYTAVRGLEDFSDEQLFFVGAAFPLCARYSANALNMIMNIKKDEHSIDEARVNAVMRNLPEFADAFNCPAGSGMNPAKKCAVW
;
A
#
# COMPACT_ATOMS: atom_id res chain seq x y z
N MET A 1 -42.52 33.87 5.48
CA MET A 1 -42.75 33.88 4.01
C MET A 1 -41.39 34.04 3.36
N GLY A 2 -40.93 33.04 2.59
CA GLY A 2 -39.62 33.08 1.93
C GLY A 2 -39.62 34.00 0.71
N GLU A 3 -38.47 34.54 0.33
CA GLU A 3 -38.32 35.40 -0.85
C GLU A 3 -38.31 34.54 -2.13
N HIS A 4 -39.02 34.98 -3.18
CA HIS A 4 -39.18 34.22 -4.43
C HIS A 4 -38.31 34.75 -5.56
N PHE A 5 -37.65 33.85 -6.30
CA PHE A 5 -36.78 34.15 -7.45
C PHE A 5 -37.16 33.29 -8.65
N ASP A 6 -37.02 33.84 -9.86
CA ASP A 6 -37.28 33.08 -11.10
C ASP A 6 -36.28 31.93 -11.26
N ALA A 7 -35.02 32.16 -10.87
CA ALA A 7 -33.98 31.15 -10.80
C ALA A 7 -33.06 31.39 -9.58
N ILE A 8 -32.60 30.30 -8.95
CA ILE A 8 -31.55 30.32 -7.93
C ILE A 8 -30.37 29.50 -8.44
N VAL A 9 -29.14 30.00 -8.25
CA VAL A 9 -27.91 29.28 -8.51
C VAL A 9 -27.16 29.10 -7.19
N ILE A 10 -26.75 27.87 -6.89
CA ILE A 10 -25.90 27.54 -5.74
C ILE A 10 -24.47 27.35 -6.25
N GLY A 11 -23.54 28.11 -5.68
CA GLY A 11 -22.14 28.18 -6.10
C GLY A 11 -21.83 29.46 -6.88
N GLY A 12 -20.95 30.30 -6.34
CA GLY A 12 -20.51 31.58 -6.90
C GLY A 12 -19.24 31.51 -7.74
N GLY A 13 -18.72 30.29 -7.98
CA GLY A 13 -17.60 30.03 -8.89
C GLY A 13 -17.93 30.38 -10.35
N ILE A 14 -16.95 30.24 -11.25
CA ILE A 14 -17.04 30.73 -12.63
C ILE A 14 -18.25 30.18 -13.41
N VAL A 15 -18.61 28.90 -13.19
CA VAL A 15 -19.74 28.24 -13.86
C VAL A 15 -21.07 28.75 -13.29
N GLY A 16 -21.18 28.82 -11.97
CA GLY A 16 -22.38 29.30 -11.30
C GLY A 16 -22.65 30.77 -11.60
N ILE A 17 -21.64 31.63 -11.52
CA ILE A 17 -21.82 33.06 -11.84
C ILE A 17 -22.07 33.30 -13.33
N SER A 18 -21.48 32.51 -14.23
CA SER A 18 -21.81 32.56 -15.66
C SER A 18 -23.27 32.17 -15.91
N SER A 19 -23.74 31.10 -15.26
CA SER A 19 -25.16 30.70 -15.31
C SER A 19 -26.07 31.81 -14.79
N GLY A 20 -25.73 32.40 -13.64
CA GLY A 20 -26.44 33.54 -13.08
C GLY A 20 -26.47 34.76 -14.02
N TYR A 21 -25.33 35.09 -14.64
CA TYR A 21 -25.22 36.17 -15.63
C TYR A 21 -26.16 35.95 -16.82
N LYS A 22 -26.16 34.75 -17.41
CA LYS A 22 -26.99 34.46 -18.58
C LYS A 22 -28.49 34.45 -18.25
N LEU A 23 -28.86 33.89 -17.09
CA LEU A 23 -30.23 33.94 -16.58
C LEU A 23 -30.69 35.38 -16.34
N ALA A 24 -29.88 36.21 -15.67
CA ALA A 24 -30.19 37.63 -15.45
C ALA A 24 -30.28 38.43 -16.76
N LYS A 25 -29.36 38.20 -17.70
CA LYS A 25 -29.38 38.82 -19.05
C LYS A 25 -30.63 38.42 -19.84
N SER A 26 -31.18 37.23 -19.60
CA SER A 26 -32.47 36.78 -20.18
C SER A 26 -33.70 37.42 -19.51
N GLY A 27 -33.51 38.27 -18.50
CA GLY A 27 -34.57 38.99 -17.80
C GLY A 27 -35.14 38.28 -16.56
N LYS A 28 -34.55 37.14 -16.15
CA LYS A 28 -34.99 36.40 -14.95
C LYS A 28 -34.44 37.04 -13.68
N ARG A 29 -35.29 37.22 -12.67
CA ARG A 29 -34.86 37.62 -11.32
C ARG A 29 -34.06 36.49 -10.69
N THR A 30 -32.75 36.62 -10.74
CA THR A 30 -31.81 35.55 -10.39
C THR A 30 -31.09 35.83 -9.06
N LEU A 31 -30.96 34.80 -8.24
CA LEU A 31 -30.16 34.80 -7.00
C LEU A 31 -28.98 33.84 -7.14
N VAL A 32 -27.77 34.27 -6.79
CA VAL A 32 -26.60 33.40 -6.63
C VAL A 32 -26.25 33.33 -5.14
N LEU A 33 -26.20 32.12 -4.59
CA LEU A 33 -25.81 31.82 -3.22
C LEU A 33 -24.40 31.25 -3.19
N GLU A 34 -23.52 31.82 -2.37
CA GLU A 34 -22.15 31.36 -2.15
C GLU A 34 -21.89 31.22 -0.65
N GLN A 35 -21.38 30.06 -0.25
CA GLN A 35 -21.09 29.75 1.14
C GLN A 35 -19.89 30.52 1.69
N TYR A 36 -19.01 31.04 0.82
CA TYR A 36 -17.81 31.80 1.19
C TYR A 36 -17.83 33.26 0.70
N ASP A 37 -16.68 33.93 0.87
CA ASP A 37 -16.44 35.22 0.23
C ASP A 37 -16.30 35.09 -1.29
N ILE A 38 -16.63 36.15 -2.00
CA ILE A 38 -16.53 36.18 -3.46
C ILE A 38 -15.09 36.00 -3.91
N GLY A 39 -14.84 35.02 -4.78
CA GLY A 39 -13.50 34.73 -5.30
C GLY A 39 -12.57 34.09 -4.28
N HIS A 40 -13.11 33.43 -3.25
CA HIS A 40 -12.35 32.64 -2.29
C HIS A 40 -11.45 31.60 -2.97
N SER A 41 -10.39 31.20 -2.27
CA SER A 41 -9.43 30.20 -2.76
C SER A 41 -9.87 28.75 -2.52
N PHE A 42 -10.96 28.50 -1.79
CA PHE A 42 -11.36 27.11 -1.45
C PHE A 42 -11.82 26.24 -2.64
N GLY A 43 -12.29 26.83 -3.76
CA GLY A 43 -12.81 26.08 -4.91
C GLY A 43 -12.04 26.33 -6.22
N SER A 44 -12.37 25.60 -7.29
CA SER A 44 -11.60 25.57 -8.55
C SER A 44 -11.59 26.86 -9.40
N SER A 45 -12.16 27.96 -8.93
CA SER A 45 -12.35 29.18 -9.74
C SER A 45 -11.26 30.24 -9.56
N HIS A 46 -10.54 30.24 -8.43
CA HIS A 46 -9.49 31.22 -8.12
C HIS A 46 -8.23 31.02 -8.98
N GLY A 47 -7.34 32.01 -8.98
CA GLY A 47 -5.98 31.90 -9.50
C GLY A 47 -5.73 32.82 -10.68
N ALA A 48 -4.45 33.11 -10.93
CA ALA A 48 -4.05 34.12 -11.90
C ALA A 48 -4.35 33.71 -13.36
N SER A 49 -4.05 32.47 -13.75
CA SER A 49 -4.16 32.03 -15.15
C SER A 49 -4.49 30.54 -15.32
N ARG A 50 -5.09 30.23 -16.48
CA ARG A 50 -5.35 28.87 -17.00
C ARG A 50 -5.07 28.80 -18.51
N ILE A 51 -4.93 27.60 -19.06
CA ILE A 51 -4.85 27.40 -20.52
C ILE A 51 -6.26 27.41 -21.13
N ILE A 52 -6.46 28.23 -22.17
CA ILE A 52 -7.62 28.18 -23.07
C ILE A 52 -7.17 27.68 -24.46
N ARG A 53 -7.93 26.74 -25.01
CA ARG A 53 -7.54 25.97 -26.20
C ARG A 53 -8.72 25.38 -26.93
N TYR A 54 -8.54 24.98 -28.19
CA TYR A 54 -9.59 24.29 -28.95
C TYR A 54 -9.62 22.80 -28.62
N SER A 55 -8.45 22.14 -28.65
CA SER A 55 -8.35 20.70 -28.43
C SER A 55 -8.30 20.30 -26.94
N HIS A 56 -8.97 19.19 -26.59
CA HIS A 56 -9.08 18.66 -25.23
C HIS A 56 -8.98 17.12 -25.24
N ASN A 57 -8.79 16.51 -24.07
CA ASN A 57 -8.89 15.06 -23.84
C ASN A 57 -10.18 14.77 -23.03
N PRO A 58 -10.88 13.63 -23.27
CA PRO A 58 -10.66 12.68 -24.36
C PRO A 58 -11.35 13.19 -25.64
N GLY A 59 -10.55 13.41 -26.69
CA GLY A 59 -11.06 13.60 -28.04
C GLY A 59 -11.67 14.97 -28.38
N HIS A 60 -12.31 14.99 -29.55
CA HIS A 60 -12.73 16.20 -30.27
C HIS A 60 -14.15 16.69 -29.92
N VAL A 61 -14.80 16.04 -28.94
CA VAL A 61 -16.20 16.27 -28.55
C VAL A 61 -16.44 17.69 -28.02
N TYR A 62 -15.43 18.31 -27.41
CA TYR A 62 -15.51 19.67 -26.86
C TYR A 62 -15.18 20.79 -27.86
N LEU A 63 -14.76 20.48 -29.10
CA LEU A 63 -14.39 21.50 -30.08
C LEU A 63 -15.52 22.52 -30.37
N PRO A 64 -16.78 22.12 -30.57
CA PRO A 64 -17.88 23.08 -30.74
C PRO A 64 -18.01 24.02 -29.54
N LEU A 65 -17.90 23.46 -28.33
CA LEU A 65 -18.00 24.21 -27.07
C LEU A 65 -16.83 25.19 -26.93
N ALA A 66 -15.63 24.79 -27.33
CA ALA A 66 -14.45 25.66 -27.32
C ALA A 66 -14.57 26.82 -28.31
N ILE A 67 -15.02 26.55 -29.53
CA ILE A 67 -15.24 27.59 -30.57
C ILE A 67 -16.21 28.64 -30.07
N ASP A 68 -17.30 28.21 -29.43
CA ASP A 68 -18.26 29.13 -28.85
C ASP A 68 -17.67 29.90 -27.67
N ALA A 69 -16.99 29.21 -26.75
CA ALA A 69 -16.33 29.83 -25.61
C ALA A 69 -15.37 30.97 -26.01
N PHE A 70 -14.53 30.78 -27.04
CA PHE A 70 -13.66 31.84 -27.55
C PHE A 70 -14.46 33.09 -27.98
N LYS A 71 -15.55 32.91 -28.74
CA LYS A 71 -16.41 34.03 -29.16
C LYS A 71 -17.02 34.76 -27.96
N GLN A 72 -17.44 34.02 -26.94
CA GLN A 72 -18.06 34.60 -25.75
C GLN A 72 -17.06 35.37 -24.89
N TRP A 73 -15.84 34.87 -24.76
CA TRP A 73 -14.79 35.61 -24.06
C TRP A 73 -14.37 36.87 -24.83
N ASP A 74 -14.27 36.81 -26.16
CA ASP A 74 -14.02 38.00 -27.00
C ASP A 74 -15.14 39.05 -26.84
N GLU A 75 -16.41 38.61 -26.76
CA GLU A 75 -17.53 39.49 -26.47
C GLU A 75 -17.42 40.11 -25.07
N MET A 76 -17.04 39.31 -24.07
CA MET A 76 -16.85 39.78 -22.69
C MET A 76 -15.71 40.81 -22.59
N GLU A 77 -14.57 40.61 -23.27
CA GLU A 77 -13.50 41.61 -23.40
C GLU A 77 -14.04 42.91 -24.00
N ARG A 78 -14.83 42.82 -25.08
CA ARG A 78 -15.40 43.99 -25.76
C ARG A 78 -16.39 44.76 -24.87
N ILE A 79 -17.20 44.06 -24.08
CA ILE A 79 -18.19 44.67 -23.18
C ILE A 79 -17.51 45.34 -22.00
N THR A 80 -16.50 44.69 -21.42
CA THR A 80 -15.84 45.17 -20.19
C THR A 80 -14.69 46.14 -20.47
N GLY A 81 -14.11 46.11 -21.66
CA GLY A 81 -12.88 46.83 -22.00
C GLY A 81 -11.63 46.24 -21.34
N GLU A 82 -11.75 45.12 -20.64
CA GLU A 82 -10.66 44.42 -19.97
C GLU A 82 -10.05 43.37 -20.88
N ARG A 83 -8.73 43.19 -20.77
CA ARG A 83 -8.04 42.06 -21.39
C ARG A 83 -8.19 40.83 -20.50
N LEU A 84 -8.78 39.78 -21.04
CA LEU A 84 -9.14 38.52 -20.39
C LEU A 84 -8.37 37.31 -20.98
N ILE A 85 -8.01 37.35 -22.26
CA ILE A 85 -7.25 36.29 -22.94
C ILE A 85 -5.95 36.85 -23.54
N LEU A 86 -4.85 36.12 -23.36
CA LEU A 86 -3.59 36.31 -24.06
C LEU A 86 -3.47 35.22 -25.14
N HIS A 87 -3.52 35.60 -26.42
CA HIS A 87 -3.34 34.66 -27.53
C HIS A 87 -1.85 34.41 -27.79
N ASN A 88 -1.17 33.77 -26.84
CA ASN A 88 0.24 33.43 -26.92
C ASN A 88 0.50 32.04 -27.55
N GLY A 89 -0.55 31.35 -28.00
CA GLY A 89 -0.48 30.04 -28.62
C GLY A 89 -0.41 28.88 -27.61
N LEU A 90 -0.63 27.68 -28.13
CA LEU A 90 -0.46 26.42 -27.40
C LEU A 90 0.39 25.46 -28.22
N LEU A 91 1.41 24.87 -27.60
CA LEU A 91 2.23 23.80 -28.13
C LEU A 91 1.89 22.49 -27.42
N TRP A 92 1.19 21.61 -28.14
CA TRP A 92 0.84 20.28 -27.63
C TRP A 92 1.88 19.27 -28.06
N LEU A 93 2.64 18.72 -27.11
CA LEU A 93 3.71 17.73 -27.30
C LEU A 93 3.20 16.32 -26.98
N GLY A 94 3.59 15.36 -27.81
CA GLY A 94 3.35 13.95 -27.54
C GLY A 94 3.76 13.05 -28.70
N SER A 95 3.23 11.83 -28.70
CA SER A 95 3.50 10.85 -29.74
C SER A 95 2.98 11.29 -31.11
N ARG A 96 3.54 10.70 -32.17
CA ARG A 96 3.12 10.96 -33.55
C ARG A 96 1.64 10.63 -33.78
N THR A 97 1.15 9.56 -33.19
CA THR A 97 -0.24 9.12 -33.34
C THR A 97 -1.19 10.14 -32.71
N GLY A 98 -0.98 10.48 -31.43
CA GLY A 98 -1.86 11.43 -30.73
C GLY A 98 -1.86 12.82 -31.33
N THR A 99 -0.70 13.31 -31.81
CA THR A 99 -0.63 14.61 -32.51
C THR A 99 -1.29 14.59 -33.90
N THR A 100 -1.24 13.47 -34.61
CA THR A 100 -1.92 13.31 -35.91
C THR A 100 -3.43 13.33 -35.75
N GLU A 101 -3.98 12.59 -34.78
CA GLU A 101 -5.42 12.58 -34.48
C GLU A 101 -5.92 13.97 -34.10
N ARG A 102 -5.16 14.68 -33.25
CA ARG A 102 -5.48 16.05 -32.84
C ARG A 102 -5.45 17.03 -34.02
N SER A 103 -4.42 16.94 -34.88
CA SER A 103 -4.38 17.73 -36.12
C SER A 103 -5.59 17.46 -37.00
N GLN A 104 -5.98 16.20 -37.17
CA GLN A 104 -7.15 15.84 -37.99
C GLN A 104 -8.45 16.41 -37.42
N ALA A 105 -8.65 16.33 -36.11
CA ALA A 105 -9.80 16.93 -35.45
C ALA A 105 -9.87 18.45 -35.66
N LEU A 106 -8.76 19.17 -35.47
CA LEU A 106 -8.68 20.61 -35.71
C LEU A 106 -8.95 20.97 -37.18
N LYS A 107 -8.45 20.18 -38.14
CA LYS A 107 -8.75 20.34 -39.58
C LYS A 107 -10.25 20.21 -39.85
N ASN A 108 -10.92 19.23 -39.25
CA ASN A 108 -12.36 19.00 -39.47
C ASN A 108 -13.23 20.20 -39.06
N PHE A 109 -12.77 21.00 -38.09
CA PHE A 109 -13.43 22.21 -37.61
C PHE A 109 -12.86 23.51 -38.19
N ASN A 110 -11.98 23.43 -39.21
CA ASN A 110 -11.30 24.58 -39.81
C ASN A 110 -10.51 25.44 -38.81
N ILE A 111 -9.93 24.82 -37.78
CA ILE A 111 -9.08 25.52 -36.80
C ILE A 111 -7.64 25.54 -37.29
N SER A 112 -7.07 26.75 -37.36
CA SER A 112 -5.68 26.97 -37.77
C SER A 112 -4.71 26.31 -36.78
N HIS A 113 -3.78 25.51 -37.28
CA HIS A 113 -2.71 24.88 -36.51
C HIS A 113 -1.55 24.45 -37.42
N ASP A 114 -0.38 24.29 -36.82
CA ASP A 114 0.81 23.72 -37.45
C ASP A 114 1.16 22.37 -36.82
N THR A 115 1.71 21.44 -37.58
CA THR A 115 2.32 20.21 -37.06
C THR A 115 3.83 20.30 -37.15
N LEU A 116 4.53 20.01 -36.05
CA LEU A 116 5.99 20.14 -35.94
C LEU A 116 6.61 18.81 -35.48
N ALA A 117 7.70 18.38 -36.09
CA ALA A 117 8.57 17.33 -35.56
C ALA A 117 9.65 17.92 -34.64
N GLY A 118 10.32 17.09 -33.82
CA GLY A 118 11.35 17.48 -32.84
C GLY A 118 12.28 18.61 -33.29
N SER A 119 13.02 18.41 -34.38
CA SER A 119 13.94 19.42 -34.93
C SER A 119 13.28 20.75 -35.32
N GLN A 120 11.99 20.75 -35.69
CA GLN A 120 11.23 21.95 -36.06
C GLN A 120 10.71 22.70 -34.83
N ILE A 121 10.43 22.01 -33.73
CA ILE A 121 9.99 22.60 -32.46
C ILE A 121 11.08 23.56 -31.96
N ASN A 122 12.30 23.06 -31.84
CA ASN A 122 13.46 23.84 -31.39
C ASN A 122 13.83 25.00 -32.32
N LYS A 123 13.64 24.84 -33.63
CA LYS A 123 13.86 25.93 -34.59
C LYS A 123 12.86 27.08 -34.37
N ARG A 124 11.63 26.77 -33.96
CA ARG A 124 10.56 27.75 -33.73
C ARG A 124 10.59 28.32 -32.31
N PHE A 125 10.96 27.51 -31.33
CA PHE A 125 11.04 27.87 -29.91
C PHE A 125 12.44 27.52 -29.38
N PRO A 126 13.45 28.38 -29.62
CA PRO A 126 14.86 28.08 -29.31
C PRO A 126 15.17 27.89 -27.82
N HIS A 127 14.26 28.33 -26.95
CA HIS A 127 14.37 28.19 -25.49
C HIS A 127 13.89 26.83 -24.95
N LEU A 128 13.35 25.96 -25.80
CA LEU A 128 12.95 24.58 -25.47
C LEU A 128 13.98 23.57 -25.97
N ASN A 129 14.00 22.33 -25.46
CA ASN A 129 14.96 21.28 -25.87
C ASN A 129 14.30 19.95 -26.31
N TYR A 130 13.21 20.02 -27.09
CA TYR A 130 12.51 18.84 -27.62
C TYR A 130 13.05 18.40 -28.99
N THR A 131 14.37 18.14 -29.07
CA THR A 131 15.05 17.85 -30.35
C THR A 131 14.95 16.39 -30.82
N GLU A 132 14.61 15.47 -29.92
CA GLU A 132 14.53 14.03 -30.20
C GLU A 132 13.41 13.69 -31.21
N ASP A 133 13.64 12.70 -32.08
CA ASP A 133 12.69 12.28 -33.14
C ASP A 133 11.37 11.71 -32.60
N LYS A 134 11.33 11.31 -31.32
CA LYS A 134 10.10 10.86 -30.66
C LYS A 134 9.07 12.00 -30.55
N TRP A 135 9.54 13.24 -30.36
CA TRP A 135 8.68 14.38 -30.12
C TRP A 135 7.99 14.85 -31.39
N HIS A 136 6.66 14.87 -31.33
CA HIS A 136 5.80 15.53 -32.29
C HIS A 136 4.98 16.60 -31.57
N ALA A 137 4.58 17.63 -32.30
CA ALA A 137 3.75 18.68 -31.74
C ALA A 137 2.64 19.16 -32.68
N VAL A 138 1.54 19.59 -32.07
CA VAL A 138 0.52 20.44 -32.70
C VAL A 138 0.61 21.83 -32.08
N TYR A 139 0.85 22.85 -32.89
CA TYR A 139 0.86 24.24 -32.46
C TYR A 139 -0.43 24.95 -32.87
N GLU A 140 -1.20 25.42 -31.90
CA GLU A 140 -2.44 26.18 -32.09
C GLU A 140 -2.17 27.69 -31.85
N PRO A 141 -2.01 28.52 -32.90
CA PRO A 141 -1.65 29.94 -32.74
C PRO A 141 -2.73 30.81 -32.07
N ASN A 142 -4.00 30.42 -32.17
CA ASN A 142 -5.12 31.19 -31.64
C ASN A 142 -5.50 30.80 -30.20
N SER A 143 -4.93 29.72 -29.68
CA SER A 143 -5.04 29.30 -28.28
C SER A 143 -4.13 30.16 -27.40
N GLY A 144 -4.20 29.98 -26.08
CA GLY A 144 -3.33 30.74 -25.18
C GLY A 144 -3.79 30.71 -23.74
N THR A 145 -3.61 31.82 -23.04
CA THR A 145 -3.78 31.94 -21.59
C THR A 145 -5.01 32.76 -21.27
N ILE A 146 -5.93 32.21 -20.48
CA ILE A 146 -7.08 32.93 -19.93
C ILE A 146 -6.75 33.43 -18.51
N LEU A 147 -6.97 34.71 -18.26
CA LEU A 147 -6.68 35.40 -17.00
C LEU A 147 -7.84 35.18 -16.02
N ALA A 148 -7.73 34.12 -15.23
CA ALA A 148 -8.83 33.53 -14.50
C ALA A 148 -9.52 34.49 -13.52
N ASP A 149 -8.77 35.13 -12.61
CA ASP A 149 -9.35 36.10 -11.66
C ASP A 149 -10.00 37.31 -12.35
N LYS A 150 -9.45 37.77 -13.49
CA LYS A 150 -10.05 38.86 -14.28
C LYS A 150 -11.35 38.42 -14.93
N CYS A 151 -11.39 37.21 -15.49
CA CYS A 151 -12.58 36.63 -16.10
C CYS A 151 -13.70 36.49 -15.08
N LEU A 152 -13.39 35.97 -13.89
CA LEU A 152 -14.37 35.83 -12.81
C LEU A 152 -14.97 37.19 -12.42
N LYS A 153 -14.13 38.21 -12.22
CA LYS A 153 -14.57 39.58 -11.90
C LYS A 153 -15.39 40.22 -13.04
N ALA A 154 -15.02 39.98 -14.29
CA ALA A 154 -15.74 40.47 -15.46
C ALA A 154 -17.17 39.92 -15.50
N VAL A 155 -17.33 38.60 -15.35
CA VAL A 155 -18.65 37.95 -15.34
C VAL A 155 -19.48 38.39 -14.13
N GLN A 156 -18.87 38.49 -12.94
CA GLN A 156 -19.54 39.01 -11.74
C GLN A 156 -20.06 40.44 -11.94
N SER A 157 -19.25 41.32 -12.53
CA SER A 157 -19.64 42.70 -12.83
C SER A 157 -20.82 42.76 -13.80
N GLN A 158 -20.82 41.88 -14.82
CA GLN A 158 -21.93 41.79 -15.76
C GLN A 158 -23.19 41.17 -15.16
N TYR A 159 -23.07 40.18 -14.27
CA TYR A 159 -24.22 39.65 -13.52
C TYR A 159 -24.93 40.75 -12.73
N ILE A 160 -24.17 41.55 -11.97
CA ILE A 160 -24.71 42.67 -11.19
C ILE A 160 -25.30 43.76 -12.11
N ALA A 161 -24.61 44.11 -13.20
CA ALA A 161 -25.08 45.11 -14.16
C ALA A 161 -26.42 44.73 -14.83
N ASN A 162 -26.74 43.43 -14.90
CA ASN A 162 -28.00 42.90 -15.42
C ASN A 162 -29.03 42.62 -14.31
N GLY A 163 -28.87 43.20 -13.12
CA GLY A 163 -29.85 43.11 -12.02
C GLY A 163 -29.78 41.82 -11.20
N GLY A 164 -28.72 41.03 -11.36
CA GLY A 164 -28.47 39.83 -10.57
C GLY A 164 -28.27 40.14 -9.08
N ILE A 165 -28.80 39.28 -8.22
CA ILE A 165 -28.68 39.39 -6.76
C ILE A 165 -27.69 38.33 -6.26
N TYR A 166 -26.72 38.75 -5.45
CA TYR A 166 -25.70 37.85 -4.91
C TYR A 166 -25.73 37.85 -3.38
N ARG A 167 -25.51 36.69 -2.76
CA ARG A 167 -25.32 36.52 -1.31
C ARG A 167 -24.07 35.69 -1.05
N ALA A 168 -23.05 36.34 -0.49
CA ALA A 168 -21.84 35.70 -0.01
C ALA A 168 -22.03 35.25 1.43
N LYS A 169 -21.23 34.27 1.89
CA LYS A 169 -21.26 33.73 3.26
C LYS A 169 -22.63 33.16 3.65
N GLU A 170 -23.33 32.57 2.70
CA GLU A 170 -24.66 32.01 2.90
C GLU A 170 -24.72 30.57 2.38
N ARG A 171 -24.38 29.60 3.25
CA ARG A 171 -24.40 28.16 2.94
C ARG A 171 -25.84 27.67 2.80
N VAL A 172 -26.10 26.91 1.75
CA VAL A 172 -27.32 26.12 1.61
C VAL A 172 -27.20 24.88 2.50
N VAL A 173 -28.20 24.66 3.34
CA VAL A 173 -28.24 23.54 4.30
C VAL A 173 -29.27 22.48 3.90
N ARG A 174 -30.25 22.84 3.07
CA ARG A 174 -31.29 21.89 2.63
C ARG A 174 -32.01 22.35 1.38
N ILE A 175 -32.32 21.40 0.49
CA ILE A 175 -33.14 21.60 -0.71
C ILE A 175 -34.37 20.70 -0.59
N ILE A 176 -35.56 21.22 -0.88
CA ILE A 176 -36.79 20.41 -0.96
C ILE A 176 -37.47 20.64 -2.30
N SER A 177 -37.84 19.57 -3.00
CA SER A 177 -38.69 19.59 -4.19
C SER A 177 -39.82 18.58 -4.01
N THR A 178 -41.06 19.03 -3.73
CA THR A 178 -42.19 18.12 -3.47
C THR A 178 -43.07 17.87 -4.70
N ASP A 179 -43.17 18.82 -5.65
CA ASP A 179 -44.23 18.80 -6.68
C ASP A 179 -43.80 19.24 -8.10
N LYS A 180 -42.51 19.12 -8.46
CA LYS A 180 -41.92 19.48 -9.79
C LYS A 180 -42.06 20.95 -10.24
N ASP A 181 -42.85 21.78 -9.55
CA ASP A 181 -43.14 23.16 -9.96
C ASP A 181 -42.35 24.22 -9.17
N ILE A 182 -42.01 23.95 -7.90
CA ILE A 182 -41.29 24.89 -7.02
C ILE A 182 -40.24 24.12 -6.21
N VAL A 183 -39.04 24.68 -6.13
CA VAL A 183 -37.94 24.23 -5.25
C VAL A 183 -37.83 25.18 -4.07
N GLU A 184 -37.78 24.63 -2.86
CA GLU A 184 -37.47 25.38 -1.64
C GLU A 184 -35.99 25.22 -1.31
N VAL A 185 -35.29 26.35 -1.10
CA VAL A 185 -33.87 26.38 -0.74
C VAL A 185 -33.74 26.99 0.64
N TYR A 186 -33.22 26.21 1.59
CA TYR A 186 -32.96 26.63 2.95
C TYR A 186 -31.47 26.92 3.10
N THR A 187 -31.15 28.09 3.62
CA THR A 187 -29.80 28.47 4.00
C THR A 187 -29.72 28.58 5.51
N GLN A 188 -28.51 28.75 6.04
CA GLN A 188 -28.29 29.10 7.44
C GLN A 188 -28.92 30.44 7.87
N MET A 189 -29.34 31.28 6.92
CA MET A 189 -29.85 32.62 7.19
C MET A 189 -31.32 32.82 6.79
N ALA A 190 -31.81 32.12 5.77
CA ALA A 190 -33.09 32.40 5.14
C ALA A 190 -33.71 31.19 4.43
N LYS A 191 -34.96 31.37 4.00
CA LYS A 191 -35.66 30.44 3.09
C LYS A 191 -35.98 31.17 1.79
N TYR A 192 -35.63 30.53 0.68
CA TYR A 192 -35.94 30.98 -0.68
C TYR A 192 -36.83 29.98 -1.41
N THR A 193 -37.50 30.45 -2.46
CA THR A 193 -38.25 29.58 -3.38
C THR A 193 -37.95 29.95 -4.82
N THR A 194 -37.94 28.96 -5.70
CA THR A 194 -37.70 29.18 -7.13
C THR A 194 -38.39 28.15 -8.01
N LYS A 195 -38.57 28.48 -9.28
CA LYS A 195 -39.03 27.53 -10.30
C LYS A 195 -37.89 26.73 -10.92
N VAL A 196 -36.67 27.27 -10.92
CA VAL A 196 -35.48 26.61 -11.46
C VAL A 196 -34.32 26.78 -10.49
N LEU A 197 -33.78 25.67 -10.02
CA LEU A 197 -32.56 25.64 -9.21
C LEU A 197 -31.40 25.17 -10.09
N VAL A 198 -30.26 25.85 -10.05
CA VAL A 198 -29.00 25.42 -10.67
C VAL A 198 -28.02 25.11 -9.55
N VAL A 199 -27.48 23.90 -9.52
CA VAL A 199 -26.45 23.47 -8.56
C VAL A 199 -25.12 23.41 -9.29
N ALA A 200 -24.24 24.38 -9.02
CA ALA A 200 -22.93 24.55 -9.63
C ALA A 200 -21.84 24.66 -8.54
N THR A 201 -21.89 23.75 -7.58
CA THR A 201 -21.12 23.81 -6.33
C THR A 201 -19.74 23.17 -6.42
N GLY A 202 -19.28 22.73 -7.59
CA GLY A 202 -17.94 22.16 -7.75
C GLY A 202 -17.72 20.96 -6.83
N ALA A 203 -16.66 21.01 -6.01
CA ALA A 203 -16.27 19.96 -5.07
C ALA A 203 -17.38 19.57 -4.06
N TRP A 204 -18.36 20.44 -3.85
CA TRP A 204 -19.49 20.19 -2.95
C TRP A 204 -20.74 19.65 -3.67
N LEU A 205 -20.63 19.21 -4.94
CA LEU A 205 -21.79 18.78 -5.72
C LEU A 205 -22.53 17.62 -5.06
N ASN A 206 -21.84 16.50 -4.83
CA ASN A 206 -22.44 15.31 -4.26
C ASN A 206 -22.84 15.50 -2.79
N ARG A 207 -22.32 16.50 -2.08
CA ARG A 207 -22.77 16.86 -0.72
C ARG A 207 -24.10 17.61 -0.71
N ILE A 208 -24.30 18.49 -1.69
CA ILE A 208 -25.54 19.27 -1.83
C ILE A 208 -26.67 18.44 -2.47
N LEU A 209 -26.31 17.45 -3.31
CA LEU A 209 -27.23 16.51 -3.96
C LEU A 209 -26.68 15.07 -3.84
N PRO A 210 -26.77 14.43 -2.65
CA PRO A 210 -26.21 13.09 -2.41
C PRO A 210 -26.91 11.97 -3.20
N GLU A 211 -28.13 12.22 -3.66
CA GLU A 211 -28.95 11.28 -4.43
C GLU A 211 -28.57 11.16 -5.91
N LEU A 212 -27.60 11.96 -6.39
CA LEU A 212 -27.17 11.89 -7.80
C LEU A 212 -26.53 10.53 -8.11
N PRO A 213 -26.88 9.88 -9.23
CA PRO A 213 -26.31 8.59 -9.63
C PRO A 213 -24.86 8.69 -10.14
N ILE A 214 -24.35 9.91 -10.32
CA ILE A 214 -22.99 10.18 -10.79
C ILE A 214 -22.19 10.76 -9.62
N ARG A 215 -21.03 10.18 -9.36
CA ARG A 215 -20.10 10.64 -8.33
C ARG A 215 -19.05 11.57 -8.95
N THR A 216 -18.65 12.56 -8.18
CA THR A 216 -17.54 13.45 -8.52
C THR A 216 -16.55 13.45 -7.38
N THR A 217 -15.27 13.39 -7.73
CA THR A 217 -14.17 13.35 -6.76
C THR A 217 -13.51 14.71 -6.72
N ALA A 218 -13.42 15.30 -5.53
CA ALA A 218 -12.61 16.48 -5.32
C ALA A 218 -11.14 16.05 -5.22
N GLN A 219 -10.28 16.65 -6.05
CA GLN A 219 -8.85 16.35 -6.08
C GLN A 219 -8.03 17.60 -5.78
N LEU A 220 -7.01 17.48 -4.94
CA LEU A 220 -6.04 18.54 -4.67
C LEU A 220 -4.83 18.40 -5.59
N THR A 221 -4.50 19.47 -6.34
CA THR A 221 -3.36 19.49 -7.26
C THR A 221 -2.37 20.60 -6.94
N GLY A 222 -1.08 20.32 -7.11
CA GLY A 222 0.03 21.24 -6.88
C GLY A 222 0.32 22.14 -8.09
N VAL A 223 0.18 23.46 -7.92
CA VAL A 223 0.51 24.47 -8.93
C VAL A 223 1.90 25.03 -8.67
N ASN A 224 2.88 24.50 -9.38
CA ASN A 224 4.31 24.78 -9.19
C ASN A 224 4.80 25.93 -10.09
N TYR A 225 5.52 26.88 -9.48
CA TYR A 225 6.19 27.98 -10.19
C TYR A 225 7.71 27.84 -10.11
N TRP A 226 8.37 27.85 -11.25
CA TRP A 226 9.80 27.54 -11.37
C TRP A 226 10.60 28.79 -11.72
N GLN A 227 11.74 28.95 -11.05
CA GLN A 227 12.65 30.09 -11.25
C GLN A 227 13.54 29.85 -12.48
N PHE A 228 13.82 30.92 -13.23
CA PHE A 228 14.84 30.88 -14.27
C PHE A 228 16.25 31.09 -13.70
N LYS A 229 17.23 30.42 -14.32
CA LYS A 229 18.66 30.58 -14.00
C LYS A 229 19.19 31.98 -14.29
N ASP A 230 18.58 32.65 -15.27
CA ASP A 230 18.99 33.98 -15.73
C ASP A 230 17.84 34.77 -16.39
N GLU A 231 18.00 36.10 -16.48
CA GLU A 231 16.99 37.02 -17.03
C GLU A 231 16.77 36.85 -18.55
N GLN A 232 17.75 36.33 -19.30
CA GLN A 232 17.58 36.09 -20.74
C GLN A 232 16.65 34.89 -20.98
N SER A 233 16.83 33.82 -20.21
CA SER A 233 15.92 32.67 -20.17
C SER A 233 14.52 33.10 -19.75
N ALA A 234 14.39 33.89 -18.68
CA ALA A 234 13.10 34.43 -18.25
C ALA A 234 12.40 35.25 -19.34
N LYS A 235 13.15 36.11 -20.05
CA LYS A 235 12.63 36.88 -21.20
C LYS A 235 12.13 35.98 -22.32
N ALA A 236 12.85 34.92 -22.66
CA ALA A 236 12.45 34.01 -23.74
C ALA A 236 11.11 33.32 -23.46
N PHE A 237 10.79 33.07 -22.19
CA PHE A 237 9.51 32.50 -21.76
C PHE A 237 8.40 33.53 -21.53
N ARG A 238 8.57 34.80 -21.93
CA ARG A 238 7.49 35.79 -21.84
C ARG A 238 6.53 35.69 -23.03
N PRO A 239 5.20 35.81 -22.81
CA PRO A 239 4.21 35.78 -23.89
C PRO A 239 4.49 36.77 -25.04
N GLU A 240 4.93 37.99 -24.72
CA GLU A 240 5.26 39.03 -25.71
C GLU A 240 6.46 38.68 -26.60
N ASN A 241 7.28 37.71 -26.19
CA ASN A 241 8.41 37.20 -26.95
C ASN A 241 8.07 35.90 -27.71
N GLY A 242 6.78 35.52 -27.75
CA GLY A 242 6.30 34.40 -28.55
C GLY A 242 6.37 33.03 -27.87
N SER A 243 6.53 32.98 -26.54
CA SER A 243 6.47 31.71 -25.81
C SER A 243 5.04 31.18 -25.69
N PRO A 244 4.77 29.94 -26.12
CA PRO A 244 3.44 29.35 -26.05
C PRO A 244 3.18 28.74 -24.67
N ASN A 245 1.90 28.44 -24.42
CA ASN A 245 1.55 27.44 -23.42
C ASN A 245 2.04 26.07 -23.90
N ILE A 246 2.36 25.16 -22.98
CA ILE A 246 2.86 23.84 -23.32
C ILE A 246 1.95 22.80 -22.66
N VAL A 247 1.63 21.72 -23.37
CA VAL A 247 1.02 20.52 -22.80
C VAL A 247 1.82 19.31 -23.28
N VAL A 248 2.11 18.35 -22.41
CA VAL A 248 2.90 17.14 -22.70
C VAL A 248 2.08 15.92 -22.30
N THR A 249 1.94 14.94 -23.21
CA THR A 249 1.03 13.78 -23.04
C THR A 249 1.68 12.42 -23.31
N ASP A 250 3.01 12.37 -23.47
CA ASP A 250 3.80 11.13 -23.71
C ASP A 250 4.79 10.90 -22.56
N VAL A 251 4.28 11.13 -21.35
CA VAL A 251 4.89 11.00 -20.02
C VAL A 251 3.84 10.30 -19.16
N GLU A 252 4.22 9.78 -17.98
CA GLU A 252 3.30 9.04 -17.08
C GLU A 252 1.94 9.73 -16.91
N ASP A 253 1.92 11.08 -16.84
CA ASP A 253 0.72 11.91 -16.69
C ASP A 253 0.78 13.25 -17.47
N GLU A 254 -0.36 13.89 -17.75
CA GLU A 254 -0.40 15.16 -18.52
C GLU A 254 0.30 16.32 -17.78
N LEU A 255 1.41 16.82 -18.32
CA LEU A 255 2.10 18.01 -17.81
C LEU A 255 1.65 19.26 -18.58
N TYR A 256 1.56 20.40 -17.91
CA TYR A 256 1.27 21.67 -18.55
C TYR A 256 2.19 22.80 -18.11
N ALA A 257 2.41 23.77 -19.00
CA ALA A 257 3.14 24.99 -18.74
C ALA A 257 2.37 26.23 -19.19
N ILE A 258 2.36 27.26 -18.34
CA ILE A 258 1.98 28.62 -18.68
C ILE A 258 3.24 29.50 -18.57
N PRO A 259 3.62 30.25 -19.62
CA PRO A 259 4.75 31.17 -19.65
C PRO A 259 4.64 32.25 -18.56
N CYS A 260 5.60 33.19 -18.51
CA CYS A 260 5.70 34.26 -17.51
C CYS A 260 4.51 35.26 -17.53
N VAL A 261 3.31 34.79 -17.20
CA VAL A 261 2.04 35.50 -17.16
C VAL A 261 1.72 35.89 -15.73
N ASP A 262 1.83 34.94 -14.80
CA ASP A 262 1.52 35.14 -13.39
C ASP A 262 2.66 35.90 -12.68
N PHE A 263 3.89 35.64 -13.12
CA PHE A 263 5.12 36.26 -12.64
C PHE A 263 6.00 36.66 -13.83
N LYS A 264 6.81 37.70 -13.67
CA LYS A 264 7.72 38.18 -14.74
C LYS A 264 8.99 37.34 -14.89
N ASP A 265 9.30 36.55 -13.87
CA ASP A 265 10.57 35.85 -13.64
C ASP A 265 10.37 34.37 -13.28
N ARG A 266 9.14 33.84 -13.38
CA ARG A 266 8.80 32.45 -13.09
C ARG A 266 7.79 31.90 -14.09
N VAL A 267 7.93 30.62 -14.40
CA VAL A 267 6.99 29.87 -15.25
C VAL A 267 6.12 28.97 -14.38
N LYS A 268 4.83 28.86 -14.70
CA LYS A 268 3.98 27.82 -14.09
C LYS A 268 4.17 26.54 -14.87
N PHE A 269 4.64 25.48 -14.23
CA PHE A 269 4.84 24.17 -14.87
C PHE A 269 4.41 23.08 -13.89
N SER A 270 3.34 22.36 -14.18
CA SER A 270 2.66 21.51 -13.19
C SER A 270 2.03 20.27 -13.82
N LEU A 271 1.67 19.32 -12.96
CA LEU A 271 0.96 18.11 -13.32
C LEU A 271 -0.55 18.38 -13.41
N HIS A 272 -1.23 17.75 -14.37
CA HIS A 272 -2.68 17.74 -14.47
C HIS A 272 -3.27 16.50 -13.76
N LEU A 273 -2.87 16.30 -12.51
CA LEU A 273 -3.29 15.22 -11.62
C LEU A 273 -3.37 15.76 -10.19
N GLY A 274 -4.20 15.15 -9.35
CA GLY A 274 -4.33 15.48 -7.93
C GLY A 274 -4.66 14.26 -7.08
N ILE A 275 -4.54 14.42 -5.77
CA ILE A 275 -4.92 13.41 -4.77
C ILE A 275 -6.36 13.62 -4.33
N GLY A 276 -7.07 12.55 -3.95
CA GLY A 276 -8.37 12.62 -3.29
C GLY A 276 -8.33 13.62 -2.13
N TYR A 277 -9.42 14.36 -1.96
CA TYR A 277 -9.43 15.51 -1.05
C TYR A 277 -10.83 15.88 -0.57
N ASP A 278 -11.02 15.99 0.75
CA ASP A 278 -12.24 16.55 1.34
C ASP A 278 -12.23 18.10 1.29
N PRO A 279 -13.17 18.74 0.56
CA PRO A 279 -13.26 20.19 0.48
C PRO A 279 -13.65 20.93 1.78
N GLU A 280 -14.19 20.28 2.81
CA GLU A 280 -14.42 20.89 4.13
C GLU A 280 -13.14 20.96 4.98
N LYS A 281 -12.18 20.03 4.81
CA LYS A 281 -10.92 19.99 5.57
C LYS A 281 -9.96 21.16 5.24
N ARG A 282 -10.18 21.92 4.15
CA ARG A 282 -9.29 23.05 3.73
C ARG A 282 -9.17 24.19 4.72
N LYS A 283 -10.22 24.38 5.53
CA LYS A 283 -10.26 25.48 6.49
C LYS A 283 -9.39 25.20 7.71
N MET A 284 -9.07 23.94 7.99
CA MET A 284 -8.42 23.52 9.22
C MET A 284 -6.89 23.47 9.09
N ASN A 285 -6.31 23.33 7.89
CA ASN A 285 -4.87 23.14 7.74
C ASN A 285 -4.18 24.23 6.90
N ALA A 286 -3.58 25.22 7.56
CA ALA A 286 -2.76 26.26 6.92
C ALA A 286 -1.39 25.76 6.42
N ASN A 287 -1.00 24.52 6.77
CA ASN A 287 0.29 23.91 6.44
C ASN A 287 0.19 22.83 5.34
N MET A 288 -1.00 22.62 4.76
CA MET A 288 -1.22 21.58 3.77
C MET A 288 -0.31 21.78 2.54
N ARG A 289 0.48 20.77 2.18
CA ARG A 289 1.41 20.76 1.05
C ARG A 289 1.05 19.61 0.10
N ALA A 290 1.20 19.83 -1.21
CA ALA A 290 1.07 18.73 -2.16
C ALA A 290 2.23 17.73 -1.96
N PRO A 291 1.99 16.41 -2.11
CA PRO A 291 3.02 15.38 -2.01
C PRO A 291 4.25 15.67 -2.87
N ASP A 292 5.41 15.22 -2.42
CA ASP A 292 6.69 15.51 -3.07
C ASP A 292 6.75 14.98 -4.52
N TRP A 293 6.13 13.84 -4.81
CA TRP A 293 6.06 13.31 -6.18
C TRP A 293 5.41 14.27 -7.19
N MET A 294 4.44 15.11 -6.77
CA MET A 294 3.78 16.10 -7.63
C MET A 294 4.70 17.23 -8.09
N ARG A 295 5.81 17.48 -7.38
CA ARG A 295 6.87 18.41 -7.82
C ARG A 295 8.02 17.68 -8.52
N ASP A 296 8.26 16.41 -8.17
CA ASP A 296 9.40 15.64 -8.70
C ASP A 296 9.19 15.23 -10.16
N ILE A 297 7.97 14.86 -10.56
CA ILE A 297 7.65 14.56 -11.98
C ILE A 297 7.94 15.77 -12.88
N PRO A 298 7.37 16.97 -12.62
CA PRO A 298 7.77 18.20 -13.32
C PRO A 298 9.27 18.49 -13.26
N SER A 299 9.92 18.31 -12.11
CA SER A 299 11.37 18.54 -11.93
C SER A 299 12.20 17.71 -12.91
N ARG A 300 11.93 16.40 -13.02
CA ARG A 300 12.61 15.50 -13.95
C ARG A 300 12.43 15.97 -15.39
N HIS A 301 11.21 16.35 -15.77
CA HIS A 301 10.93 16.84 -17.12
C HIS A 301 11.64 18.17 -17.43
N ILE A 302 11.62 19.11 -16.49
CA ILE A 302 12.30 20.40 -16.58
C ILE A 302 13.81 20.21 -16.77
N SER A 303 14.43 19.34 -15.97
CA SER A 303 15.87 19.09 -16.01
C SER A 303 16.36 18.65 -17.41
N ARG A 304 15.52 17.89 -18.14
CA ARG A 304 15.83 17.35 -19.45
C ARG A 304 15.51 18.33 -20.59
N TYR A 305 14.35 18.98 -20.52
CA TYR A 305 13.76 19.67 -21.68
C TYR A 305 13.73 21.19 -21.59
N LEU A 306 13.97 21.77 -20.41
CA LEU A 306 13.85 23.22 -20.16
C LEU A 306 15.12 23.75 -19.46
N PRO A 307 16.26 23.79 -20.16
CA PRO A 307 17.58 24.02 -19.54
C PRO A 307 17.73 25.38 -18.85
N GLY A 308 16.92 26.38 -19.22
CA GLY A 308 16.92 27.72 -18.62
C GLY A 308 16.27 27.82 -17.24
N LEU A 309 15.61 26.76 -16.76
CA LEU A 309 14.97 26.70 -15.45
C LEU A 309 15.85 26.02 -14.40
N GLU A 310 15.72 26.48 -13.16
CA GLU A 310 16.19 25.74 -11.99
C GLU A 310 15.27 24.54 -11.76
N SER A 311 15.83 23.32 -11.79
CA SER A 311 15.05 22.09 -11.78
C SER A 311 14.97 21.43 -10.40
N SER A 312 15.79 21.82 -9.43
CA SER A 312 15.86 21.12 -8.14
C SER A 312 14.56 21.22 -7.34
N LEU A 313 13.98 22.40 -7.21
CA LEU A 313 12.71 22.65 -6.50
C LEU A 313 11.96 23.84 -7.12
N PRO A 314 10.62 23.86 -7.02
CA PRO A 314 9.84 25.04 -7.40
C PRO A 314 10.14 26.21 -6.45
N ALA A 315 10.13 27.43 -7.00
CA ALA A 315 10.33 28.66 -6.24
C ALA A 315 9.14 28.99 -5.33
N SER A 316 7.95 28.56 -5.74
CA SER A 316 6.72 28.63 -4.94
C SER A 316 5.72 27.62 -5.46
N GLN A 317 4.79 27.20 -4.61
CA GLN A 317 3.73 26.26 -4.94
C GLN A 317 2.40 26.79 -4.38
N ASP A 318 1.35 26.80 -5.21
CA ASP A 318 -0.03 27.02 -4.78
C ASP A 318 -0.80 25.68 -4.84
N LEU A 319 -1.97 25.64 -4.19
CA LEU A 319 -2.88 24.49 -4.25
C LEU A 319 -4.18 24.86 -4.98
N CYS A 320 -4.62 23.97 -5.85
CA CYS A 320 -5.89 24.10 -6.58
C CYS A 320 -6.74 22.84 -6.36
N VAL A 321 -8.06 23.00 -6.39
CA VAL A 321 -9.01 21.88 -6.29
C VAL A 321 -9.57 21.60 -7.67
N TYR A 322 -9.53 20.36 -8.12
CA TYR A 322 -10.27 19.85 -9.26
C TYR A 322 -11.51 19.11 -8.77
N THR A 323 -12.53 19.04 -9.62
CA THR A 323 -13.72 18.21 -9.38
C THR A 323 -13.84 17.30 -10.59
N MET A 324 -13.41 16.06 -10.41
CA MET A 324 -13.26 15.07 -11.46
C MET A 324 -14.49 14.17 -11.55
N THR A 325 -14.78 13.71 -12.76
CA THR A 325 -15.66 12.57 -13.04
C THR A 325 -14.80 11.39 -13.47
N ASP A 326 -15.27 10.17 -13.21
CA ASP A 326 -14.55 8.93 -13.56
C ASP A 326 -14.20 8.86 -15.05
N ASP A 327 -15.11 9.36 -15.90
CA ASP A 327 -14.95 9.39 -17.35
C ASP A 327 -14.36 10.70 -17.89
N ILE A 328 -13.91 11.58 -16.98
CA ILE A 328 -13.35 12.91 -17.21
C ILE A 328 -14.22 13.87 -18.05
N ASN A 329 -15.52 13.58 -18.21
CA ASN A 329 -16.46 14.43 -18.94
C ASN A 329 -17.19 15.45 -18.05
N LEU A 330 -17.65 16.55 -18.67
CA LEU A 330 -18.40 17.61 -18.00
C LEU A 330 -19.84 17.16 -17.67
N ILE A 331 -20.32 17.45 -16.46
CA ILE A 331 -21.74 17.24 -16.11
C ILE A 331 -22.53 18.55 -16.29
N VAL A 332 -23.41 18.58 -17.29
CA VAL A 332 -24.41 19.65 -17.49
C VAL A 332 -25.74 19.01 -17.85
N ASP A 333 -26.59 18.74 -16.85
CA ASP A 333 -27.84 17.99 -17.06
C ASP A 333 -28.92 18.35 -16.03
N ARG A 334 -30.09 17.70 -16.12
CA ARG A 334 -31.19 17.79 -15.15
C ARG A 334 -31.05 16.71 -14.09
N HIS A 335 -31.51 17.02 -12.87
CA HIS A 335 -31.64 16.02 -11.82
C HIS A 335 -32.61 14.90 -12.26
N PRO A 336 -32.28 13.61 -12.05
CA PRO A 336 -33.03 12.47 -12.60
C PRO A 336 -34.50 12.42 -12.15
N HIS A 337 -34.79 12.89 -10.93
CA HIS A 337 -36.15 12.91 -10.37
C HIS A 337 -36.83 14.30 -10.43
N TYR A 338 -36.05 15.37 -10.56
CA TYR A 338 -36.52 16.75 -10.37
C TYR A 338 -36.07 17.62 -11.56
N PRO A 339 -36.85 17.68 -12.66
CA PRO A 339 -36.41 18.33 -13.90
C PRO A 339 -36.20 19.86 -13.77
N ASN A 340 -36.70 20.46 -12.69
CA ASN A 340 -36.53 21.85 -12.30
C ASN A 340 -35.23 22.11 -11.51
N ILE A 341 -34.45 21.07 -11.19
CA ILE A 341 -33.09 21.16 -10.65
C ILE A 341 -32.12 20.82 -11.78
N LEU A 342 -31.24 21.76 -12.12
CA LEU A 342 -30.19 21.64 -13.11
C LEU A 342 -28.84 21.48 -12.39
N VAL A 343 -27.99 20.62 -12.90
CA VAL A 343 -26.67 20.31 -12.34
C VAL A 343 -25.60 20.75 -13.34
N ALA A 344 -24.63 21.52 -12.85
CA ALA A 344 -23.45 21.93 -13.60
C ALA A 344 -22.18 21.73 -12.74
N GLY A 345 -21.67 20.50 -12.68
CA GLY A 345 -20.51 20.12 -11.87
C GLY A 345 -19.63 19.06 -12.54
N GLY A 346 -18.69 18.44 -11.83
CA GLY A 346 -17.81 17.42 -12.42
C GLY A 346 -17.05 17.96 -13.66
N MET A 347 -16.35 19.08 -13.49
CA MET A 347 -15.82 19.87 -14.62
C MET A 347 -14.41 19.44 -15.06
N SER A 348 -13.88 18.38 -14.45
CA SER A 348 -12.68 17.59 -14.79
C SER A 348 -11.48 18.44 -15.21
N GLY A 349 -11.17 19.46 -14.41
CA GLY A 349 -10.03 20.36 -14.61
C GLY A 349 -10.11 21.26 -15.86
N ILE A 350 -11.17 21.17 -16.67
CA ILE A 350 -11.31 21.90 -17.94
C ILE A 350 -12.55 22.82 -18.02
N GLY A 351 -13.50 22.77 -17.09
CA GLY A 351 -14.74 23.55 -17.22
C GLY A 351 -14.59 25.08 -17.27
N PHE A 352 -13.52 25.66 -16.70
CA PHE A 352 -13.40 27.12 -16.55
C PHE A 352 -13.56 27.87 -17.88
N LYS A 353 -12.90 27.40 -18.94
CA LYS A 353 -12.94 28.04 -20.26
C LYS A 353 -14.31 27.96 -20.92
N PHE A 354 -15.14 26.97 -20.57
CA PHE A 354 -16.48 26.78 -21.12
C PHE A 354 -17.59 27.49 -20.33
N ALA A 355 -17.24 28.18 -19.23
CA ALA A 355 -18.23 28.65 -18.26
C ALA A 355 -19.36 29.52 -18.85
N LEU A 356 -19.04 30.43 -19.78
CA LEU A 356 -20.05 31.27 -20.44
C LEU A 356 -20.99 30.47 -21.36
N THR A 357 -20.43 29.50 -22.09
CA THR A 357 -21.21 28.59 -22.95
C THR A 357 -22.08 27.65 -22.12
N VAL A 358 -21.56 27.11 -21.01
CA VAL A 358 -22.36 26.33 -20.05
C VAL A 358 -23.50 27.19 -19.49
N GLY A 359 -23.26 28.47 -19.22
CA GLY A 359 -24.31 29.39 -18.78
C GLY A 359 -25.44 29.57 -19.81
N ASP A 360 -25.13 29.58 -21.10
CA ASP A 360 -26.16 29.60 -22.16
C ASP A 360 -26.96 28.30 -22.18
N ILE A 361 -26.28 27.15 -22.13
CA ILE A 361 -26.94 25.83 -22.08
C ILE A 361 -27.90 25.74 -20.88
N ILE A 362 -27.44 26.17 -19.70
CA ILE A 362 -28.27 26.20 -18.48
C ILE A 362 -29.47 27.14 -18.66
N THR A 363 -29.30 28.28 -19.32
CA THR A 363 -30.39 29.22 -19.57
C THR A 363 -31.44 28.62 -20.53
N GLU A 364 -31.00 27.94 -21.59
CA GLU A 364 -31.89 27.23 -22.51
C GLU A 364 -32.64 26.09 -21.81
N MET A 365 -31.95 25.31 -20.97
CA MET A 365 -32.56 24.25 -20.16
C MET A 365 -33.57 24.83 -19.15
N ALA A 366 -33.27 25.98 -18.52
CA ALA A 366 -34.18 26.66 -17.62
C ALA A 366 -35.47 27.13 -18.34
N ASP A 367 -35.37 27.47 -19.63
CA ASP A 367 -36.51 27.87 -20.47
C ASP A 367 -37.30 26.68 -21.06
N GLY A 368 -36.98 25.45 -20.66
CA GLY A 368 -37.71 24.24 -21.04
C GLY A 368 -37.28 23.62 -22.37
N ALA A 369 -36.14 24.05 -22.94
CA ALA A 369 -35.54 23.32 -24.05
C ALA A 369 -35.18 21.89 -23.61
N GLN A 370 -35.58 20.91 -24.42
CA GLN A 370 -35.11 19.53 -24.25
C GLN A 370 -33.70 19.44 -24.82
N THR A 371 -32.71 19.09 -24.00
CA THR A 371 -31.45 18.54 -24.48
C THR A 371 -31.77 17.21 -25.16
N SER A 372 -31.40 17.07 -26.43
CA SER A 372 -31.72 15.86 -27.20
C SER A 372 -30.84 14.70 -26.74
N SER A 373 -31.28 13.94 -25.75
CA SER A 373 -30.73 12.62 -25.43
C SER A 373 -31.86 11.66 -25.04
N GLN A 374 -32.71 11.31 -26.00
CA GLN A 374 -33.46 10.06 -25.86
C GLN A 374 -32.45 8.92 -25.97
N CYS A 375 -32.22 8.22 -24.87
CA CYS A 375 -31.43 6.99 -24.79
C CYS A 375 -32.22 5.87 -25.48
N VAL A 376 -32.12 5.79 -26.82
CA VAL A 376 -32.82 4.81 -27.66
C VAL A 376 -31.82 4.08 -28.53
N ASP A 377 -32.09 2.80 -28.79
CA ASP A 377 -31.37 2.06 -29.81
C ASP A 377 -31.55 2.74 -31.17
N LYS A 378 -30.44 3.06 -31.84
CA LYS A 378 -30.46 3.69 -33.15
C LYS A 378 -31.10 2.72 -34.16
N VAL A 379 -31.81 3.28 -35.13
CA VAL A 379 -32.48 2.51 -36.19
C VAL A 379 -31.69 2.62 -37.50
N GLY A 380 -31.56 1.50 -38.20
CA GLY A 380 -31.00 1.46 -39.53
C GLY A 380 -31.93 2.08 -40.60
N PRO A 381 -31.53 2.09 -41.88
CA PRO A 381 -32.28 2.70 -42.98
C PRO A 381 -33.70 2.13 -43.20
N THR A 382 -34.00 0.98 -42.62
CA THR A 382 -35.30 0.30 -42.67
C THR A 382 -36.30 0.81 -41.63
N GLY A 383 -35.88 1.68 -40.71
CA GLY A 383 -36.72 2.23 -39.64
C GLY A 383 -36.98 1.28 -38.47
N GLN A 384 -36.34 0.10 -38.44
CA GLN A 384 -36.36 -0.83 -37.32
C GLN A 384 -34.95 -1.02 -36.77
N SER A 385 -34.81 -1.08 -35.44
CA SER A 385 -33.54 -1.37 -34.79
C SER A 385 -33.22 -2.85 -34.89
N ASP A 386 -32.01 -3.18 -35.30
CA ASP A 386 -31.46 -4.53 -35.28
C ASP A 386 -30.68 -4.83 -33.99
N CYS A 387 -30.62 -3.88 -33.06
CA CYS A 387 -29.94 -4.00 -31.78
C CYS A 387 -30.35 -5.26 -30.98
N PRO A 388 -31.65 -5.59 -30.80
CA PRO A 388 -32.04 -6.79 -30.05
C PRO A 388 -31.50 -8.10 -30.61
N LYS A 389 -31.23 -8.17 -31.93
CA LYS A 389 -30.67 -9.36 -32.59
C LYS A 389 -29.16 -9.49 -32.42
N ASN A 390 -28.49 -8.41 -32.03
CA ASN A 390 -27.04 -8.34 -31.87
C ASN A 390 -26.63 -8.21 -30.40
N ARG A 391 -27.52 -8.54 -29.45
CA ARG A 391 -27.29 -8.36 -28.01
C ARG A 391 -26.01 -9.02 -27.50
N ASP A 392 -25.65 -10.18 -28.05
CA ASP A 392 -24.45 -10.93 -27.66
C ASP A 392 -23.15 -10.14 -27.94
N ARG A 393 -23.20 -9.16 -28.86
CA ARG A 393 -22.07 -8.27 -29.16
C ARG A 393 -21.86 -7.16 -28.14
N CYS A 394 -22.83 -6.94 -27.25
CA CYS A 394 -22.68 -5.99 -26.14
C CYS A 394 -21.60 -6.43 -25.14
N THR A 395 -21.28 -7.74 -25.10
CA THR A 395 -20.23 -8.33 -24.27
C THR A 395 -18.97 -8.71 -25.05
N ASP A 396 -18.95 -8.49 -26.37
CA ASP A 396 -17.80 -8.78 -27.23
C ASP A 396 -16.78 -7.62 -27.17
N PRO A 397 -15.52 -7.84 -26.77
CA PRO A 397 -14.53 -6.76 -26.58
C PRO A 397 -14.28 -5.89 -27.82
N VAL A 398 -14.46 -6.45 -29.02
CA VAL A 398 -14.21 -5.74 -30.29
C VAL A 398 -15.39 -4.83 -30.65
N TRP A 399 -16.61 -5.24 -30.29
CA TRP A 399 -17.84 -4.55 -30.68
C TRP A 399 -18.51 -3.79 -29.56
N ARG A 400 -18.07 -3.99 -28.31
CA ARG A 400 -18.69 -3.46 -27.09
C ARG A 400 -18.94 -1.95 -27.20
N ASP A 401 -17.94 -1.18 -27.58
CA ASP A 401 -18.04 0.28 -27.54
C ASP A 401 -18.97 0.80 -28.66
N PHE A 402 -18.87 0.22 -29.86
CA PHE A 402 -19.80 0.48 -30.96
C PHE A 402 -21.24 0.10 -30.59
N MET A 403 -21.42 -1.05 -29.96
CA MET A 403 -22.74 -1.54 -29.53
C MET A 403 -23.32 -0.70 -28.40
N ARG A 404 -22.51 -0.21 -27.46
CA ARG A 404 -22.95 0.74 -26.43
C ARG A 404 -23.40 2.07 -27.03
N GLU A 405 -22.79 2.51 -28.13
CA GLU A 405 -23.13 3.77 -28.80
C GLU A 405 -24.37 3.64 -29.73
N GLN A 406 -24.49 2.52 -30.45
CA GLN A 406 -25.58 2.30 -31.40
C GLN A 406 -26.81 1.66 -30.75
N CYS A 407 -26.61 0.86 -29.71
CA CYS A 407 -27.61 0.04 -29.06
C CYS A 407 -27.63 0.23 -27.53
N PRO A 408 -27.70 1.48 -27.03
CA PRO A 408 -27.55 1.76 -25.61
C PRO A 408 -28.68 1.14 -24.76
N VAL A 409 -29.88 0.93 -25.29
CA VAL A 409 -30.96 0.24 -24.56
C VAL A 409 -30.71 -1.27 -24.55
N THR A 410 -30.40 -1.87 -25.70
CA THR A 410 -30.16 -3.33 -25.77
C THR A 410 -28.95 -3.77 -24.95
N CYS A 411 -27.89 -2.96 -24.93
CA CYS A 411 -26.67 -3.23 -24.17
C CYS A 411 -26.74 -2.82 -22.69
N GLY A 412 -27.90 -2.40 -22.20
CA GLY A 412 -28.10 -2.05 -20.79
C GLY A 412 -27.36 -0.78 -20.35
N VAL A 413 -26.99 0.09 -21.31
CA VAL A 413 -26.40 1.41 -21.04
C VAL A 413 -27.48 2.38 -20.56
N CYS A 414 -28.72 2.23 -21.06
CA CYS A 414 -29.87 2.95 -20.55
C CYS A 414 -30.54 2.16 -19.41
N ALA A 415 -30.70 2.75 -18.22
CA ALA A 415 -31.48 2.15 -17.15
C ALA A 415 -32.95 2.04 -17.56
N SER A 416 -33.52 0.83 -17.49
CA SER A 416 -34.96 0.63 -17.60
C SER A 416 -35.64 1.24 -16.38
N THR A 417 -36.48 2.26 -16.59
CA THR A 417 -37.44 2.71 -15.59
C THR A 417 -38.40 1.56 -15.28
N GLY A 418 -38.23 0.95 -14.12
CA GLY A 418 -39.08 -0.13 -13.63
C GLY A 418 -38.34 -1.45 -13.38
N GLY A 419 -37.35 -1.41 -12.49
CA GLY A 419 -36.94 -2.59 -11.72
C GLY A 419 -37.56 -2.48 -10.34
N ASN A 420 -38.43 -3.42 -9.97
CA ASN A 420 -38.83 -3.59 -8.57
C ASN A 420 -37.57 -3.77 -7.73
N ALA A 421 -37.45 -2.98 -6.64
CA ALA A 421 -36.55 -3.25 -5.54
C ALA A 421 -36.68 -4.74 -5.17
N THR A 422 -35.64 -5.52 -5.48
CA THR A 422 -35.57 -6.94 -5.16
C THR A 422 -34.38 -7.13 -4.23
N SER A 423 -34.69 -6.99 -2.93
CA SER A 423 -33.88 -7.21 -1.72
C SER A 423 -32.45 -6.67 -1.72
N ASP A 424 -32.23 -5.59 -0.97
CA ASP A 424 -30.93 -4.98 -0.60
C ASP A 424 -30.12 -5.85 0.38
N LEU A 425 -30.14 -7.18 0.21
CA LEU A 425 -29.52 -8.13 1.12
C LEU A 425 -28.22 -8.71 0.54
N TYR A 426 -27.12 -8.51 1.25
CA TYR A 426 -25.82 -9.12 0.94
C TYR A 426 -25.83 -10.60 1.31
N ASP A 427 -25.33 -11.45 0.41
CA ASP A 427 -25.17 -12.88 0.68
C ASP A 427 -23.76 -13.14 1.22
N TYR A 428 -23.67 -13.59 2.48
CA TYR A 428 -22.39 -13.93 3.13
C TYR A 428 -22.37 -15.38 3.65
N PRO A 429 -22.35 -16.40 2.78
CA PRO A 429 -22.52 -17.80 3.19
C PRO A 429 -21.44 -18.30 4.15
N ALA A 430 -20.21 -17.83 4.01
CA ALA A 430 -19.09 -18.24 4.86
C ALA A 430 -19.27 -17.76 6.31
N LEU A 431 -19.76 -16.54 6.51
CA LEU A 431 -20.09 -16.02 7.83
C LEU A 431 -21.28 -16.77 8.44
N LEU A 432 -22.36 -16.95 7.67
CA LEU A 432 -23.56 -17.68 8.11
C LEU A 432 -23.26 -19.13 8.51
N ALA A 433 -22.34 -19.80 7.80
CA ALA A 433 -21.90 -21.15 8.14
C ALA A 433 -20.98 -21.22 9.37
N SER A 434 -20.48 -20.08 9.83
CA SER A 434 -19.57 -19.96 10.97
C SER A 434 -20.30 -19.59 12.26
N ILE A 435 -21.20 -18.61 12.20
CA ILE A 435 -21.93 -18.11 13.36
C ILE A 435 -22.88 -19.18 13.91
N ASN A 436 -22.92 -19.31 15.24
CA ASN A 436 -23.82 -20.19 15.96
C ASN A 436 -24.72 -19.37 16.91
N GLN A 437 -25.92 -19.05 16.41
CA GLN A 437 -26.91 -18.26 17.13
C GLN A 437 -27.58 -19.00 18.31
N ASP A 438 -27.29 -20.30 18.52
CA ASP A 438 -27.74 -21.04 19.71
C ASP A 438 -26.86 -20.78 20.94
N LEU A 439 -25.69 -20.15 20.76
CA LEU A 439 -24.79 -19.75 21.84
C LEU A 439 -25.09 -18.32 22.29
N ASP A 440 -24.84 -18.03 23.57
CA ASP A 440 -24.95 -16.66 24.10
C ASP A 440 -23.67 -15.86 23.76
N PRO A 441 -23.75 -14.76 22.99
CA PRO A 441 -22.59 -13.93 22.68
C PRO A 441 -21.95 -13.30 23.92
N CYS A 442 -22.67 -13.21 25.04
CA CYS A 442 -22.19 -12.64 26.29
C CYS A 442 -21.44 -13.62 27.20
N ASP A 443 -21.41 -14.91 26.84
CA ASP A 443 -20.62 -15.95 27.51
C ASP A 443 -19.26 -16.16 26.83
N ASP A 444 -19.26 -16.35 25.50
CA ASP A 444 -18.07 -16.61 24.68
C ASP A 444 -18.30 -16.16 23.24
N PHE A 445 -17.91 -14.92 22.94
CA PHE A 445 -18.17 -14.32 21.63
C PHE A 445 -17.38 -14.97 20.50
N TYR A 446 -16.15 -15.43 20.77
CA TYR A 446 -15.38 -16.21 19.80
C TYR A 446 -16.12 -17.48 19.38
N LYS A 447 -16.64 -18.27 20.33
CA LYS A 447 -17.44 -19.45 19.98
C LYS A 447 -18.72 -19.08 19.27
N TYR A 448 -19.41 -18.02 19.70
CA TYR A 448 -20.61 -17.52 19.03
C TYR A 448 -20.37 -17.26 17.53
N VAL A 449 -19.24 -16.63 17.15
CA VAL A 449 -18.93 -16.31 15.74
C VAL A 449 -18.26 -17.46 15.00
N CYS A 450 -17.42 -18.27 15.67
CA CYS A 450 -16.52 -19.22 15.02
C CYS A 450 -16.90 -20.70 15.18
N ASP A 451 -17.88 -21.08 15.99
CA ASP A 451 -18.18 -22.49 16.29
C ASP A 451 -18.49 -23.34 15.04
N GLY A 452 -19.23 -22.80 14.07
CA GLY A 452 -19.47 -23.44 12.78
C GLY A 452 -18.18 -23.65 11.99
N PHE A 453 -17.29 -22.65 11.94
CA PHE A 453 -15.96 -22.79 11.32
C PHE A 453 -15.11 -23.85 12.03
N LEU A 454 -15.07 -23.85 13.37
CA LEU A 454 -14.32 -24.83 14.17
C LEU A 454 -14.79 -26.27 13.90
N LYS A 455 -16.10 -26.48 13.72
CA LYS A 455 -16.70 -27.78 13.42
C LYS A 455 -16.44 -28.24 11.98
N ASN A 456 -16.60 -27.33 11.02
CA ASN A 456 -16.64 -27.67 9.59
C ASN A 456 -15.27 -27.59 8.90
N SER A 457 -14.32 -26.82 9.43
CA SER A 457 -12.99 -26.67 8.81
C SER A 457 -12.17 -27.95 8.95
N GLU A 458 -11.83 -28.57 7.82
CA GLU A 458 -10.93 -29.72 7.80
C GLU A 458 -9.49 -29.29 8.17
N MET A 459 -8.87 -30.05 9.06
CA MET A 459 -7.44 -29.90 9.35
C MET A 459 -6.64 -30.39 8.14
N VAL A 460 -5.94 -29.48 7.46
CA VAL A 460 -5.05 -29.85 6.37
C VAL A 460 -3.72 -30.29 6.98
N ILE A 461 -3.30 -31.53 6.70
CA ILE A 461 -2.05 -32.12 7.22
C ILE A 461 -0.83 -31.23 6.87
N GLN A 462 -0.91 -30.45 5.79
CA GLN A 462 0.15 -29.52 5.36
C GLN A 462 0.44 -28.38 6.35
N SER A 463 -0.53 -27.84 7.09
CA SER A 463 -0.29 -26.71 8.01
C SER A 463 0.08 -27.13 9.44
N GLY A 464 -0.08 -28.43 9.78
CA GLY A 464 0.46 -29.09 10.98
C GLY A 464 -0.05 -28.61 12.36
N SER A 465 -0.53 -27.37 12.47
CA SER A 465 -0.70 -26.67 13.76
C SER A 465 -2.09 -26.03 13.90
N PHE A 466 -2.65 -25.43 12.85
CA PHE A 466 -3.99 -24.85 12.86
C PHE A 466 -4.52 -24.58 11.43
N ARG A 467 -5.82 -24.28 11.32
CA ARG A 467 -6.54 -23.82 10.12
C ARG A 467 -7.26 -22.50 10.45
N SER A 468 -6.92 -21.38 9.81
CA SER A 468 -7.57 -20.07 10.05
C SER A 468 -8.13 -19.43 8.78
N GLN A 469 -8.92 -18.37 8.93
CA GLN A 469 -9.35 -17.55 7.78
C GLN A 469 -8.16 -16.93 7.03
N ALA A 470 -7.15 -16.41 7.75
CA ALA A 470 -5.92 -15.90 7.14
C ALA A 470 -5.26 -16.93 6.20
N GLN A 471 -5.22 -18.21 6.62
CA GLN A 471 -4.69 -19.29 5.77
C GLN A 471 -5.58 -19.62 4.56
N LEU A 472 -6.89 -19.40 4.64
CA LEU A 472 -7.78 -19.51 3.48
C LEU A 472 -7.51 -18.40 2.47
N VAL A 473 -7.34 -17.16 2.95
CA VAL A 473 -6.95 -16.02 2.10
C VAL A 473 -5.58 -16.25 1.46
N MET A 474 -4.61 -16.75 2.23
CA MET A 474 -3.26 -17.08 1.71
C MET A 474 -3.30 -18.15 0.62
N ARG A 475 -4.13 -19.18 0.77
CA ARG A 475 -4.31 -20.20 -0.28
C ARG A 475 -4.88 -19.56 -1.55
N ASP A 476 -5.92 -18.76 -1.43
CA ASP A 476 -6.58 -18.13 -2.59
C ASP A 476 -5.62 -17.13 -3.28
N LEU A 477 -4.81 -16.40 -2.50
CA LEU A 477 -3.72 -15.58 -3.00
C LEU A 477 -2.69 -16.41 -3.78
N ASP A 478 -2.21 -17.54 -3.23
CA ASP A 478 -1.21 -18.40 -3.89
C ASP A 478 -1.74 -18.99 -5.21
N GLU A 479 -3.03 -19.32 -5.28
CA GLU A 479 -3.68 -19.73 -6.53
C GLU A 479 -3.66 -18.59 -7.57
N ARG A 480 -4.03 -17.37 -7.18
CA ARG A 480 -4.00 -16.18 -8.06
C ARG A 480 -2.59 -15.85 -8.52
N LYS A 481 -1.62 -15.78 -7.60
CA LYS A 481 -0.19 -15.58 -7.91
C LYS A 481 0.30 -16.62 -8.93
N GLY A 482 -0.04 -17.89 -8.70
CA GLY A 482 0.28 -18.96 -9.62
C GLY A 482 -0.34 -18.81 -11.02
N ALA A 483 -1.56 -18.26 -11.11
CA ALA A 483 -2.22 -17.97 -12.38
C ALA A 483 -1.58 -16.78 -13.11
N VAL A 484 -1.28 -15.68 -12.41
CA VAL A 484 -0.58 -14.51 -12.96
C VAL A 484 0.75 -14.94 -13.59
N LEU A 485 1.55 -15.68 -12.84
CA LEU A 485 2.87 -16.12 -13.28
C LEU A 485 2.76 -17.01 -14.53
N GLU A 486 1.77 -17.90 -14.61
CA GLU A 486 1.62 -18.80 -15.76
C GLU A 486 1.04 -18.10 -17.00
N ASN A 487 0.11 -17.16 -16.81
CA ASN A 487 -0.49 -16.40 -17.92
C ASN A 487 0.54 -15.45 -18.55
N ASN A 488 1.28 -14.70 -17.74
CA ASN A 488 2.29 -13.76 -18.21
C ASN A 488 3.51 -14.47 -18.85
N ARG A 489 3.75 -15.75 -18.48
CA ARG A 489 4.75 -16.60 -19.14
C ARG A 489 4.46 -16.89 -20.62
N LEU A 490 3.24 -16.65 -21.11
CA LEU A 490 2.90 -16.87 -22.52
C LEU A 490 3.18 -15.64 -23.40
N LEU A 491 3.47 -14.47 -22.80
CA LEU A 491 3.77 -13.25 -23.55
C LEU A 491 5.13 -13.38 -24.29
N PRO A 492 5.30 -12.82 -25.49
CA PRO A 492 6.59 -12.78 -26.18
C PRO A 492 7.70 -12.16 -25.30
N GLU A 493 8.91 -12.75 -25.31
CA GLU A 493 10.05 -12.26 -24.48
C GLU A 493 10.36 -10.78 -24.71
N ASN A 494 10.26 -10.31 -25.96
CA ASN A 494 10.53 -8.92 -26.33
C ASN A 494 9.48 -7.92 -25.82
N GLN A 495 8.40 -8.39 -25.18
CA GLN A 495 7.38 -7.57 -24.54
C GLN A 495 7.53 -7.54 -23.02
N ARG A 496 8.53 -8.24 -22.45
CA ARG A 496 8.78 -8.26 -21.01
C ARG A 496 9.94 -7.34 -20.66
N ASP A 497 9.82 -6.64 -19.54
CA ASP A 497 10.92 -5.98 -18.87
C ASP A 497 12.11 -6.95 -18.63
N PRO A 498 13.39 -6.50 -18.71
CA PRO A 498 14.56 -7.35 -18.52
C PRO A 498 14.58 -8.16 -17.22
N TYR A 499 14.09 -7.61 -16.10
CA TYR A 499 14.04 -8.32 -14.83
C TYR A 499 12.93 -9.36 -14.79
N VAL A 500 11.80 -9.07 -15.43
CA VAL A 500 10.74 -10.08 -15.66
C VAL A 500 11.26 -11.22 -16.54
N GLN A 501 12.12 -10.95 -17.54
CA GLN A 501 12.77 -12.00 -18.32
C GLN A 501 13.70 -12.87 -17.46
N GLN A 502 14.53 -12.27 -16.60
CA GLN A 502 15.38 -13.02 -15.68
C GLN A 502 14.56 -13.88 -14.70
N MET A 503 13.47 -13.34 -14.15
CA MET A 503 12.54 -14.07 -13.30
C MET A 503 11.97 -15.31 -13.99
N TYR A 504 11.61 -15.20 -15.28
CA TYR A 504 11.11 -16.36 -16.05
C TYR A 504 12.22 -17.36 -16.41
N LEU A 505 13.45 -16.91 -16.68
CA LEU A 505 14.58 -17.81 -16.84
C LEU A 505 14.81 -18.65 -15.57
N PHE A 506 14.74 -18.02 -14.40
CA PHE A 506 14.82 -18.70 -13.12
C PHE A 506 13.66 -19.70 -12.92
N TYR A 507 12.42 -19.26 -13.18
CA TYR A 507 11.23 -20.11 -13.06
C TYR A 507 11.29 -21.34 -13.97
N ASP A 508 11.68 -21.16 -15.23
CA ASP A 508 11.75 -22.24 -16.21
C ASP A 508 12.87 -23.23 -15.89
N THR A 509 14.01 -22.73 -15.39
CA THR A 509 15.10 -23.59 -14.93
C THR A 509 14.68 -24.41 -13.70
N CYS A 510 13.90 -23.83 -12.79
CA CYS A 510 13.33 -24.59 -11.67
C CYS A 510 12.39 -25.71 -12.14
N ARG A 511 11.57 -25.44 -13.17
CA ARG A 511 10.56 -26.39 -13.68
C ARG A 511 11.16 -27.54 -14.50
N ASP A 512 12.41 -27.45 -14.92
CA ASP A 512 13.09 -28.53 -15.64
C ASP A 512 13.49 -29.68 -14.69
N VAL A 513 12.49 -30.46 -14.29
CA VAL A 513 12.64 -31.62 -13.41
C VAL A 513 13.64 -32.63 -13.98
N GLY A 514 13.71 -32.76 -15.32
CA GLY A 514 14.64 -33.66 -15.98
C GLY A 514 16.10 -33.26 -15.72
N ARG A 515 16.40 -31.97 -15.89
CA ARG A 515 17.72 -31.42 -15.60
C ARG A 515 18.06 -31.47 -14.11
N ARG A 516 17.13 -31.08 -13.22
CA ARG A 516 17.37 -31.16 -11.76
C ARG A 516 17.64 -32.60 -11.31
N ASN A 517 16.84 -33.56 -11.76
CA ASN A 517 17.02 -34.97 -11.40
C ASN A 517 18.30 -35.57 -11.99
N ALA A 518 18.79 -35.04 -13.12
CA ALA A 518 20.09 -35.40 -13.67
C ALA A 518 21.26 -34.76 -12.90
N ASP A 519 21.09 -33.53 -12.41
CA ASP A 519 22.10 -32.83 -11.61
C ASP A 519 22.27 -33.45 -10.21
N LYS A 520 21.23 -34.07 -9.66
CA LYS A 520 21.26 -34.69 -8.31
C LYS A 520 21.77 -33.69 -7.26
N SER A 521 22.57 -34.13 -6.29
CA SER A 521 23.29 -33.26 -5.36
C SER A 521 24.67 -32.79 -5.87
N ARG A 522 25.00 -32.98 -7.16
CA ARG A 522 26.36 -32.73 -7.70
C ARG A 522 26.86 -31.32 -7.49
N VAL A 523 26.03 -30.30 -7.74
CA VAL A 523 26.42 -28.90 -7.60
C VAL A 523 26.78 -28.58 -6.14
N VAL A 524 25.97 -29.09 -5.21
CA VAL A 524 26.19 -28.93 -3.76
C VAL A 524 27.45 -29.67 -3.33
N LEU A 525 27.64 -30.92 -3.77
CA LEU A 525 28.82 -31.72 -3.43
C LEU A 525 30.11 -31.14 -4.02
N ASN A 526 30.08 -30.58 -5.24
CA ASN A 526 31.22 -29.87 -5.82
C ASN A 526 31.63 -28.67 -4.97
N LYS A 527 30.65 -27.88 -4.50
CA LYS A 527 30.90 -26.77 -3.59
C LYS A 527 31.45 -27.27 -2.26
N LEU A 528 30.84 -28.27 -1.66
CA LEU A 528 31.28 -28.87 -0.39
C LEU A 528 32.70 -29.45 -0.48
N ALA A 529 33.07 -30.09 -1.60
CA ALA A 529 34.43 -30.56 -1.85
C ALA A 529 35.44 -29.40 -1.92
N ALA A 530 35.07 -28.27 -2.52
CA ALA A 530 35.91 -27.06 -2.57
C ALA A 530 36.08 -26.40 -1.19
N LEU A 531 35.14 -26.62 -0.25
CA LEU A 531 35.25 -26.19 1.14
C LEU A 531 36.23 -27.06 1.95
N LYS A 532 36.50 -28.30 1.51
CA LYS A 532 37.30 -29.27 2.26
C LYS A 532 38.81 -28.94 2.20
N GLY A 533 39.29 -28.18 3.18
CA GLY A 533 40.71 -27.93 3.44
C GLY A 533 41.28 -28.74 4.62
N SER A 534 42.61 -28.65 4.83
CA SER A 534 43.29 -29.10 6.06
C SER A 534 43.81 -27.88 6.82
N PRO A 535 43.00 -27.25 7.67
CA PRO A 535 43.39 -26.04 8.39
C PRO A 535 44.40 -26.35 9.48
N SER A 536 45.19 -25.35 9.85
CA SER A 536 46.18 -25.43 10.92
C SER A 536 45.58 -25.40 12.33
N SER A 537 44.31 -25.00 12.49
CA SER A 537 43.59 -24.92 13.77
C SER A 537 42.06 -24.92 13.56
N LEU A 538 41.29 -25.17 14.63
CA LEU A 538 39.81 -25.10 14.61
C LEU A 538 39.31 -23.69 14.26
N MET A 539 39.96 -22.64 14.75
CA MET A 539 39.62 -21.26 14.40
C MET A 539 39.83 -21.02 12.89
N ALA A 540 40.98 -21.42 12.34
CA ALA A 540 41.25 -21.29 10.91
C ALA A 540 40.27 -22.12 10.05
N PHE A 541 39.85 -23.29 10.54
CA PHE A 541 38.78 -24.08 9.92
C PHE A 541 37.49 -23.29 9.86
N ASN A 542 36.99 -22.82 11.01
CA ASN A 542 35.72 -22.11 11.10
C ASN A 542 35.73 -20.82 10.28
N THR A 543 36.83 -20.07 10.28
CA THR A 543 37.00 -18.86 9.45
C THR A 543 36.92 -19.16 7.96
N ASP A 544 37.65 -20.17 7.49
CA ASP A 544 37.68 -20.54 6.08
C ASP A 544 36.30 -21.03 5.61
N TRP A 545 35.62 -21.82 6.44
CA TRP A 545 34.24 -22.23 6.20
C TRP A 545 33.28 -21.05 6.17
N PHE A 546 33.40 -20.12 7.12
CA PHE A 546 32.58 -18.92 7.14
C PHE A 546 32.71 -18.15 5.83
N ILE A 547 33.93 -17.76 5.47
CA ILE A 547 34.18 -16.92 4.29
C ILE A 547 33.66 -17.60 3.01
N LYS A 548 33.89 -18.90 2.87
CA LYS A 548 33.49 -19.63 1.66
C LYS A 548 32.00 -19.98 1.61
N ALA A 549 31.28 -19.96 2.74
CA ALA A 549 29.86 -20.25 2.83
C ALA A 549 28.94 -19.03 2.60
N ILE A 550 29.48 -17.82 2.59
CA ILE A 550 28.74 -16.54 2.52
C ILE A 550 27.71 -16.46 1.35
N GLY A 551 27.97 -17.12 0.21
CA GLY A 551 27.03 -17.18 -0.94
C GLY A 551 26.21 -18.47 -1.05
N ILE A 552 26.30 -19.35 -0.06
CA ILE A 552 25.51 -20.59 0.06
C ILE A 552 24.38 -20.38 1.06
N LEU A 553 24.66 -19.66 2.14
CA LEU A 553 23.70 -19.38 3.18
C LEU A 553 22.56 -18.53 2.62
N ARG A 554 21.33 -18.98 2.85
CA ARG A 554 20.14 -18.25 2.47
C ARG A 554 19.93 -17.10 3.48
N PRO A 555 19.81 -15.84 3.03
CA PRO A 555 19.35 -14.77 3.89
C PRO A 555 17.95 -15.10 4.42
N ILE A 556 17.72 -14.86 5.71
CA ILE A 556 16.44 -15.07 6.35
C ILE A 556 15.82 -13.69 6.55
N PRO A 557 14.56 -13.49 6.13
CA PRO A 557 13.83 -12.27 6.45
C PRO A 557 13.86 -12.02 7.95
N GLY A 558 14.01 -10.77 8.33
CA GLY A 558 13.88 -10.34 9.71
C GLY A 558 12.61 -10.82 10.40
N ARG A 559 12.65 -11.03 11.72
CA ARG A 559 11.50 -11.54 12.50
C ARG A 559 10.97 -10.55 13.54
N ASN A 560 11.63 -9.41 13.74
CA ASN A 560 11.31 -8.41 14.75
C ASN A 560 11.04 -7.04 14.08
N PRO A 561 10.30 -6.10 14.70
CA PRO A 561 10.11 -4.73 14.20
C PRO A 561 11.40 -3.92 13.97
N LEU A 562 12.56 -4.34 14.49
CA LEU A 562 13.86 -3.78 14.13
C LEU A 562 14.46 -4.41 12.85
N ASP A 563 13.82 -5.45 12.31
CA ASP A 563 14.40 -6.35 11.33
C ASP A 563 13.84 -6.13 9.91
N ALA A 564 13.88 -4.90 9.39
CA ALA A 564 13.54 -4.65 7.99
C ALA A 564 14.58 -5.27 7.02
N SER A 565 15.81 -5.54 7.49
CA SER A 565 16.93 -6.05 6.69
C SER A 565 17.15 -7.56 6.89
N PRO A 566 17.48 -8.34 5.84
CA PRO A 566 17.70 -9.78 5.96
C PRO A 566 18.91 -10.12 6.84
N PHE A 567 18.74 -11.10 7.75
CA PHE A 567 19.86 -11.67 8.50
C PHE A 567 20.51 -12.81 7.73
N LEU A 568 21.82 -12.94 7.87
CA LEU A 568 22.47 -14.22 7.66
C LEU A 568 22.53 -15.00 8.96
N ASN A 569 21.90 -16.18 8.97
CA ASN A 569 22.16 -17.19 9.99
C ASN A 569 23.36 -18.05 9.56
N TYR A 570 24.55 -17.63 9.97
CA TYR A 570 25.68 -18.55 10.05
C TYR A 570 25.44 -19.52 11.21
N PRO A 571 25.88 -20.80 11.14
CA PRO A 571 25.60 -21.82 12.16
C PRO A 571 25.88 -21.41 13.60
N PHE A 572 26.78 -20.44 13.80
CA PHE A 572 27.20 -19.99 15.11
C PHE A 572 26.87 -18.52 15.40
N TYR A 573 26.68 -17.66 14.40
CA TYR A 573 26.41 -16.24 14.62
C TYR A 573 25.35 -15.78 13.62
N ASN A 574 24.34 -15.03 14.08
CA ASN A 574 23.48 -14.29 13.16
C ASN A 574 24.00 -12.86 13.05
N TYR A 575 23.89 -12.29 11.86
CA TYR A 575 24.34 -10.93 11.62
C TYR A 575 23.62 -10.29 10.43
N GLY A 576 23.57 -8.97 10.45
CA GLY A 576 22.92 -8.15 9.43
C GLY A 576 23.27 -6.67 9.64
N VAL A 577 22.68 -5.83 8.80
CA VAL A 577 22.83 -4.37 8.85
C VAL A 577 21.47 -3.77 9.18
N PHE A 578 21.43 -2.86 10.15
CA PHE A 578 20.17 -2.27 10.63
C PHE A 578 20.33 -0.76 10.78
N PRO A 579 19.25 0.01 10.65
CA PRO A 579 19.22 1.40 11.07
C PRO A 579 19.73 1.57 12.51
N THR A 580 20.49 2.63 12.78
CA THR A 580 20.85 2.93 14.17
C THR A 580 19.64 3.46 14.92
N LEU A 581 19.55 3.14 16.21
CA LEU A 581 18.45 3.60 17.05
C LEU A 581 18.47 5.13 17.24
N GLU A 582 19.63 5.76 17.20
CA GLU A 582 19.77 7.20 17.44
C GLU A 582 19.63 8.06 16.18
N ASN A 583 19.86 7.47 15.01
CA ASN A 583 19.73 8.07 13.69
C ASN A 583 19.41 6.96 12.66
N THR A 584 18.15 6.80 12.29
CA THR A 584 17.70 5.71 11.41
C THR A 584 18.24 5.82 9.98
N LEU A 585 18.77 6.98 9.59
CA LEU A 585 19.46 7.19 8.32
C LEU A 585 20.89 6.62 8.29
N GLU A 586 21.37 6.04 9.38
CA GLU A 586 22.69 5.42 9.44
C GLU A 586 22.58 3.91 9.62
N GLY A 587 23.23 3.13 8.76
CA GLY A 587 23.30 1.67 8.91
C GLY A 587 24.39 1.27 9.92
N MET A 588 24.10 0.25 10.72
CA MET A 588 25.03 -0.36 11.69
C MET A 588 24.93 -1.88 11.65
N PHE A 589 26.08 -2.52 11.78
CA PHE A 589 26.16 -3.96 11.86
C PHE A 589 25.67 -4.47 13.22
N VAL A 590 24.78 -5.46 13.20
CA VAL A 590 24.31 -6.17 14.39
C VAL A 590 24.82 -7.61 14.34
N ILE A 591 25.31 -8.11 15.47
CA ILE A 591 25.66 -9.52 15.66
C ILE A 591 24.92 -10.08 16.87
N GLY A 592 24.44 -11.31 16.75
CA GLY A 592 23.80 -12.02 17.84
C GLY A 592 24.16 -13.50 17.86
N VAL A 593 23.31 -14.24 18.57
CA VAL A 593 23.37 -15.69 18.64
C VAL A 593 22.20 -16.24 17.82
N PRO A 594 22.45 -17.13 16.84
CA PRO A 594 21.40 -17.66 15.97
C PRO A 594 20.56 -18.68 16.74
N ASP A 595 19.28 -18.77 16.38
CA ASP A 595 18.41 -19.87 16.85
C ASP A 595 19.03 -21.22 16.45
N VAL A 596 18.73 -22.26 17.23
CA VAL A 596 19.07 -23.64 16.85
C VAL A 596 18.20 -24.07 15.66
N SER A 597 18.59 -25.17 14.99
CA SER A 597 18.09 -25.52 13.65
C SER A 597 16.60 -25.17 13.42
N PRO A 598 16.28 -24.28 12.46
CA PRO A 598 15.00 -23.58 12.36
C PRO A 598 13.78 -24.48 12.12
N ILE A 599 14.03 -25.73 11.72
CA ILE A 599 13.04 -26.70 11.24
C ILE A 599 12.06 -27.14 12.37
N PHE A 600 12.40 -27.00 13.66
CA PHE A 600 11.62 -27.63 14.75
C PHE A 600 11.16 -26.72 15.86
N GLY A 601 11.01 -25.43 15.61
CA GLY A 601 10.52 -24.57 16.67
C GLY A 601 11.63 -24.09 17.63
N GLY A 602 12.88 -24.11 17.18
CA GLY A 602 13.99 -23.47 17.89
C GLY A 602 14.39 -24.20 19.17
N MET A 603 14.96 -23.46 20.13
CA MET A 603 15.65 -24.03 21.30
C MET A 603 14.81 -24.99 22.16
N ALA A 604 13.50 -24.79 22.25
CA ALA A 604 12.64 -25.66 23.05
C ALA A 604 12.60 -27.11 22.53
N PHE A 605 12.82 -27.34 21.23
CA PHE A 605 12.89 -28.69 20.66
C PHE A 605 14.04 -29.52 21.22
N PHE A 606 15.18 -28.90 21.55
CA PHE A 606 16.35 -29.60 22.09
C PHE A 606 16.38 -29.59 23.62
N ALA A 607 15.77 -28.58 24.25
CA ALA A 607 15.79 -28.43 25.70
C ALA A 607 14.64 -29.14 26.45
N ASP A 608 13.47 -29.29 25.81
CA ASP A 608 12.25 -29.78 26.46
C ASP A 608 12.10 -31.31 26.28
N PRO A 609 11.96 -32.09 27.37
CA PRO A 609 11.77 -33.55 27.30
C PRO A 609 10.54 -33.97 26.49
N LEU A 610 9.53 -33.11 26.34
CA LEU A 610 8.31 -33.38 25.56
C LEU A 610 8.60 -33.72 24.08
N PHE A 611 9.76 -33.32 23.54
CA PHE A 611 10.13 -33.53 22.14
C PHE A 611 11.07 -34.72 21.90
N GLU A 612 11.29 -35.62 22.87
CA GLU A 612 12.22 -36.74 22.71
C GLU A 612 11.90 -37.63 21.51
N ASP A 613 10.64 -38.06 21.35
CA ASP A 613 10.23 -38.89 20.22
C ASP A 613 10.37 -38.14 18.88
N ALA A 614 10.10 -36.83 18.88
CA ALA A 614 10.26 -35.99 17.69
C ALA A 614 11.74 -35.86 17.28
N ARG A 615 12.66 -35.77 18.25
CA ARG A 615 14.12 -35.77 18.01
C ARG A 615 14.60 -37.08 17.38
N GLN A 616 14.10 -38.22 17.84
CA GLN A 616 14.46 -39.53 17.28
C GLN A 616 13.96 -39.70 15.84
N ASN A 617 12.72 -39.30 15.56
CA ASN A 617 12.16 -39.33 14.20
C ASN A 617 12.93 -38.42 13.23
N PHE A 618 13.36 -37.25 13.72
CA PHE A 618 14.20 -36.34 12.96
C PHE A 618 15.57 -36.94 12.63
N LYS A 619 16.27 -37.53 13.61
CA LYS A 619 17.54 -38.23 13.39
C LYS A 619 17.42 -39.31 12.32
N GLY A 620 16.34 -40.10 12.34
CA GLY A 620 16.08 -41.14 11.33
C GLY A 620 15.93 -40.57 9.92
N SER A 621 15.27 -39.42 9.78
CA SER A 621 15.03 -38.78 8.48
C SER A 621 16.30 -38.15 7.90
N MET A 622 17.09 -37.48 8.74
CA MET A 622 18.41 -36.96 8.33
C MET A 622 19.35 -38.08 7.90
N SER A 623 19.33 -39.22 8.60
CA SER A 623 20.12 -40.40 8.21
C SER A 623 19.82 -40.83 6.77
N ARG A 624 18.54 -40.78 6.37
CA ARG A 624 18.10 -41.16 5.03
C ARG A 624 18.48 -40.16 3.94
N LEU A 625 18.51 -38.87 4.28
CA LEU A 625 19.05 -37.83 3.40
C LEU A 625 20.58 -37.97 3.23
N MET A 626 21.30 -38.31 4.31
CA MET A 626 22.74 -38.57 4.26
C MET A 626 23.09 -39.78 3.38
N GLU A 627 22.28 -40.84 3.40
CA GLU A 627 22.43 -41.98 2.48
C GLU A 627 22.44 -41.55 1.00
N LEU A 628 21.58 -40.59 0.62
CA LEU A 628 21.53 -40.07 -0.75
C LEU A 628 22.80 -39.28 -1.11
N PHE A 629 23.28 -38.41 -0.21
CA PHE A 629 24.51 -37.66 -0.46
C PHE A 629 25.74 -38.57 -0.59
N ILE A 630 25.83 -39.61 0.25
CA ILE A 630 26.93 -40.58 0.18
C ILE A 630 26.90 -41.35 -1.14
N ALA A 631 25.70 -41.73 -1.60
CA ALA A 631 25.54 -42.41 -2.89
C ALA A 631 25.97 -41.50 -4.05
N ASP A 632 25.52 -40.25 -4.07
CA ASP A 632 25.87 -39.27 -5.10
C ASP A 632 27.37 -38.91 -5.06
N ASP A 633 27.97 -38.72 -3.87
CA ASP A 633 29.42 -38.47 -3.70
C ASP A 633 30.27 -39.64 -4.22
N SER A 634 29.82 -40.87 -3.98
CA SER A 634 30.49 -42.08 -4.47
C SER A 634 30.46 -42.18 -5.99
N GLU A 635 29.39 -41.72 -6.63
CA GLU A 635 29.26 -41.66 -8.09
C GLU A 635 30.15 -40.57 -8.70
N ILE A 636 30.24 -39.41 -8.07
CA ILE A 636 31.05 -38.28 -8.54
C ILE A 636 32.55 -38.51 -8.29
N GLY A 637 32.89 -39.18 -7.18
CA GLY A 637 34.26 -39.57 -6.86
C GLY A 637 35.05 -38.56 -6.02
N HIS A 638 34.41 -37.58 -5.38
CA HIS A 638 35.11 -36.61 -4.51
C HIS A 638 35.62 -37.23 -3.21
N LYS A 639 34.95 -38.30 -2.73
CA LYS A 639 35.24 -38.96 -1.45
C LYS A 639 35.10 -38.00 -0.25
N ILE A 640 34.09 -37.14 -0.31
CA ILE A 640 33.71 -36.27 0.82
C ILE A 640 33.32 -37.16 2.00
N PHE A 641 32.61 -38.26 1.75
CA PHE A 641 32.20 -39.23 2.75
C PHE A 641 32.99 -40.54 2.56
N PRO A 642 34.23 -40.63 3.11
CA PRO A 642 35.08 -41.78 2.87
C PRO A 642 34.43 -43.05 3.43
N LYS A 643 34.53 -44.14 2.66
CA LYS A 643 34.07 -45.45 3.10
C LYS A 643 34.82 -45.87 4.38
N PRO A 644 34.11 -46.27 5.45
CA PRO A 644 34.74 -46.73 6.69
C PRO A 644 35.65 -47.94 6.47
N SER A 645 36.65 -48.11 7.33
CA SER A 645 37.60 -49.24 7.26
C SER A 645 36.94 -50.61 7.46
N ASP A 646 35.82 -50.67 8.19
CA ASP A 646 34.97 -51.86 8.36
C ASP A 646 33.90 -52.01 7.25
N GLY A 647 33.82 -51.03 6.34
CA GLY A 647 32.88 -50.98 5.23
C GLY A 647 31.42 -50.66 5.60
N ASN A 648 31.12 -50.33 6.85
CA ASN A 648 29.76 -50.15 7.35
C ASN A 648 29.33 -48.66 7.34
N PHE A 649 28.70 -48.22 6.25
CA PHE A 649 28.18 -46.86 6.14
C PHE A 649 27.08 -46.52 7.15
N ALA A 650 26.28 -47.49 7.62
CA ALA A 650 25.20 -47.21 8.57
C ALA A 650 25.74 -46.68 9.90
N LYS A 651 26.85 -47.24 10.38
CA LYS A 651 27.53 -46.79 11.60
C LYS A 651 28.15 -45.40 11.44
N GLU A 652 28.67 -45.09 10.25
CA GLU A 652 29.23 -43.76 9.95
C GLU A 652 28.14 -42.69 9.82
N ILE A 653 27.02 -43.01 9.19
CA ILE A 653 25.84 -42.14 9.12
C ILE A 653 25.33 -41.86 10.53
N GLU A 654 25.14 -42.90 11.34
CA GLU A 654 24.69 -42.77 12.73
C GLU A 654 25.62 -41.85 13.53
N ARG A 655 26.94 -42.07 13.45
CA ARG A 655 27.97 -41.22 14.10
C ARG A 655 27.87 -39.75 13.67
N ARG A 656 27.72 -39.48 12.37
CA ARG A 656 27.59 -38.11 11.85
C ARG A 656 26.30 -37.43 12.32
N MET A 657 25.20 -38.16 12.33
CA MET A 657 23.92 -37.64 12.82
C MET A 657 23.94 -37.42 14.32
N ASP A 658 24.62 -38.28 15.09
CA ASP A 658 24.86 -38.04 16.52
C ASP A 658 25.70 -36.79 16.75
N ASN A 659 26.78 -36.61 15.99
CA ASN A 659 27.60 -35.39 16.07
C ASN A 659 26.78 -34.13 15.78
N PHE A 660 25.93 -34.17 14.74
CA PHE A 660 25.05 -33.06 14.44
C PHE A 660 24.08 -32.76 15.59
N MET A 661 23.39 -33.79 16.10
CA MET A 661 22.44 -33.64 17.21
C MET A 661 23.13 -33.16 18.49
N ASN A 662 24.35 -33.62 18.76
CA ASN A 662 25.15 -33.19 19.91
C ASN A 662 25.54 -31.72 19.82
N VAL A 663 25.95 -31.24 18.64
CA VAL A 663 26.29 -29.83 18.44
C VAL A 663 25.04 -28.95 18.55
N GLU A 664 23.91 -29.32 17.96
CA GLU A 664 22.64 -28.59 18.13
C GLU A 664 22.19 -28.56 19.60
N ALA A 665 22.29 -29.68 20.31
CA ALA A 665 21.97 -29.75 21.74
C ALA A 665 22.92 -28.89 22.58
N LEU A 666 24.22 -28.88 22.26
CA LEU A 666 25.21 -28.01 22.92
C LEU A 666 24.94 -26.54 22.63
N ARG A 667 24.58 -26.18 21.39
CA ARG A 667 24.17 -24.82 21.03
C ARG A 667 22.93 -24.41 21.84
N ALA A 668 21.91 -25.26 21.89
CA ALA A 668 20.72 -25.03 22.71
C ALA A 668 21.07 -24.86 24.19
N GLN A 669 21.95 -25.71 24.73
CA GLN A 669 22.39 -25.67 26.12
C GLN A 669 23.19 -24.39 26.45
N ALA A 670 24.12 -24.01 25.58
CA ALA A 670 24.91 -22.79 25.71
C ALA A 670 24.03 -21.53 25.62
N GLN A 671 22.88 -21.65 24.95
CA GLN A 671 21.85 -20.63 24.91
C GLN A 671 20.87 -20.70 26.08
N ILE A 672 20.85 -21.72 26.96
CA ILE A 672 19.91 -21.76 28.12
C ILE A 672 19.96 -20.50 29.00
N PRO A 673 21.11 -19.91 29.33
CA PRO A 673 21.14 -18.61 30.02
C PRO A 673 20.54 -17.46 29.21
N SER A 674 20.55 -17.56 27.89
CA SER A 674 19.82 -16.68 26.97
C SER A 674 18.34 -17.06 26.87
N ILE A 675 17.95 -18.33 26.95
CA ILE A 675 16.57 -18.81 27.01
C ILE A 675 15.91 -18.38 28.31
N SER A 676 16.53 -18.61 29.47
CA SER A 676 16.03 -18.13 30.76
C SER A 676 15.81 -16.62 30.76
N TYR A 677 16.57 -15.92 29.92
CA TYR A 677 16.43 -14.49 29.69
C TYR A 677 15.29 -14.21 28.69
N MET A 678 15.24 -14.83 27.53
CA MET A 678 14.09 -14.73 26.60
C MET A 678 12.79 -15.29 27.17
N SER A 679 12.81 -16.13 28.19
CA SER A 679 11.63 -16.67 28.85
C SER A 679 11.19 -15.83 30.04
N ASP A 680 12.04 -14.89 30.48
CA ASP A 680 11.66 -13.90 31.48
C ASP A 680 10.78 -12.87 30.79
N PRO A 681 9.48 -12.80 31.15
CA PRO A 681 8.52 -11.92 30.51
C PRO A 681 9.00 -10.46 30.50
N ARG A 682 9.78 -10.03 31.52
CA ARG A 682 10.32 -8.68 31.62
C ARG A 682 11.25 -8.30 30.47
N ASN A 683 11.87 -9.27 29.79
CA ASN A 683 12.78 -9.00 28.67
C ASN A 683 12.05 -8.75 27.34
N TYR A 684 10.71 -8.83 27.31
CA TYR A 684 9.89 -8.35 26.20
C TYR A 684 9.40 -6.90 26.40
N ASP A 685 9.72 -6.30 27.54
CA ASP A 685 9.51 -4.88 27.74
C ASP A 685 10.58 -4.09 26.96
N ALA A 686 10.13 -3.09 26.19
CA ALA A 686 10.99 -2.35 25.28
C ALA A 686 12.16 -1.65 25.99
N ASP A 687 11.93 -1.06 27.17
CA ASP A 687 13.00 -0.43 27.95
C ASP A 687 14.10 -1.45 28.29
N ASN A 688 13.71 -2.69 28.60
CA ASN A 688 14.65 -3.77 28.84
C ASN A 688 15.33 -4.24 27.55
N ILE A 689 14.62 -4.42 26.44
CA ILE A 689 15.20 -4.82 25.14
C ILE A 689 16.35 -3.89 24.75
N PHE A 690 16.09 -2.58 24.74
CA PHE A 690 17.09 -1.60 24.34
C PHE A 690 18.25 -1.46 25.34
N SER A 691 18.00 -1.64 26.64
CA SER A 691 19.07 -1.62 27.65
C SER A 691 20.06 -2.79 27.51
N ASN A 692 19.66 -3.87 26.84
CA ASN A 692 20.49 -5.07 26.66
C ASN A 692 21.32 -5.05 25.37
N LEU A 693 21.06 -4.11 24.46
CA LEU A 693 21.89 -3.89 23.27
C LEU A 693 23.25 -3.31 23.70
N VAL A 694 24.32 -4.04 23.41
CA VAL A 694 25.67 -3.58 23.73
C VAL A 694 26.26 -2.88 22.52
N LYS A 695 26.41 -1.56 22.61
CA LYS A 695 27.20 -0.78 21.65
C LYS A 695 28.68 -0.98 21.94
N THR A 696 29.44 -1.42 20.95
CA THR A 696 30.90 -1.60 21.05
C THR A 696 31.55 -1.30 19.71
N THR A 697 32.86 -1.52 19.60
CA THR A 697 33.54 -1.47 18.31
C THR A 697 33.88 -2.87 17.83
N TRP A 698 33.99 -2.99 16.51
CA TRP A 698 34.50 -4.18 15.87
C TRP A 698 35.82 -4.70 16.47
N GLY A 699 36.76 -3.79 16.74
CA GLY A 699 38.05 -4.14 17.33
C GLY A 699 37.92 -4.80 18.70
N GLU A 700 36.93 -4.43 19.50
CA GLU A 700 36.65 -5.05 20.79
C GLU A 700 35.93 -6.39 20.65
N LEU A 701 34.99 -6.50 19.71
CA LEU A 701 34.31 -7.76 19.40
C LEU A 701 35.31 -8.83 18.98
N LYS A 702 36.17 -8.56 17.98
CA LYS A 702 37.13 -9.57 17.46
C LYS A 702 38.15 -10.04 18.51
N ARG A 703 38.36 -9.28 19.59
CA ARG A 703 39.17 -9.70 20.75
C ARG A 703 38.38 -10.53 21.76
N SER A 704 37.06 -10.41 21.74
CA SER A 704 36.13 -11.01 22.69
C SER A 704 35.58 -12.35 22.21
N ILE A 705 35.38 -12.55 20.91
CA ILE A 705 34.96 -13.82 20.29
C ILE A 705 36.08 -14.34 19.40
N THR A 706 36.50 -15.59 19.64
CA THR A 706 37.74 -16.16 19.08
C THR A 706 37.54 -17.55 18.48
N SER A 707 36.31 -18.04 18.40
CA SER A 707 35.96 -19.24 17.65
C SER A 707 36.11 -19.07 16.13
N ILE A 708 36.11 -17.82 15.66
CA ILE A 708 36.27 -17.40 14.26
C ILE A 708 37.20 -16.18 14.22
N ASP A 709 38.10 -16.12 13.24
CA ASP A 709 38.84 -14.91 12.89
C ASP A 709 37.94 -13.97 12.10
N PHE A 710 37.13 -13.25 12.86
CA PHE A 710 36.22 -12.25 12.36
C PHE A 710 36.94 -11.16 11.53
N GLY A 711 38.18 -10.81 11.86
CA GLY A 711 38.96 -9.84 11.10
C GLY A 711 39.16 -10.25 9.64
N GLN A 712 39.38 -11.54 9.39
CA GLN A 712 39.47 -12.09 8.04
C GLN A 712 38.09 -12.17 7.36
N VAL A 713 37.05 -12.55 8.10
CA VAL A 713 35.66 -12.58 7.61
C VAL A 713 35.22 -11.20 7.11
N TRP A 714 35.51 -10.17 7.90
CA TRP A 714 35.08 -8.79 7.67
C TRP A 714 35.63 -8.18 6.38
N GLN A 715 36.89 -8.47 6.06
CA GLN A 715 37.52 -8.03 4.81
C GLN A 715 36.82 -8.55 3.55
N ASN A 716 36.00 -9.61 3.68
CA ASN A 716 35.28 -10.22 2.56
C ASN A 716 33.80 -9.80 2.51
N LEU A 717 33.23 -9.29 3.60
CA LEU A 717 31.81 -8.95 3.69
C LEU A 717 31.51 -7.47 3.45
N VAL A 718 32.40 -6.58 3.89
CA VAL A 718 32.05 -5.16 4.02
C VAL A 718 32.53 -4.35 2.84
N PRO A 719 31.69 -3.46 2.28
CA PRO A 719 32.08 -2.63 1.16
C PRO A 719 33.36 -1.84 1.49
N PRO A 720 34.37 -1.82 0.59
CA PRO A 720 35.64 -1.12 0.83
C PRO A 720 35.46 0.36 1.20
N ASP A 721 34.41 0.99 0.65
CA ASP A 721 34.11 2.41 0.82
C ASP A 721 33.49 2.75 2.19
N THR A 722 33.12 1.74 3.00
CA THR A 722 32.54 1.92 4.34
C THR A 722 33.41 2.78 5.25
N LEU A 723 34.74 2.65 5.20
CA LEU A 723 35.64 3.48 6.00
C LEU A 723 35.56 4.96 5.62
N GLN A 724 35.47 5.25 4.32
CA GLN A 724 35.33 6.61 3.83
C GLN A 724 33.96 7.18 4.21
N ALA A 725 32.89 6.42 3.97
CA ALA A 725 31.53 6.84 4.27
C ALA A 725 31.31 7.11 5.76
N LYS A 726 31.84 6.25 6.64
CA LYS A 726 31.75 6.42 8.10
C LYS A 726 32.87 7.28 8.70
N ASN A 727 33.77 7.85 7.89
CA ASN A 727 34.92 8.66 8.32
C ASN A 727 35.80 7.96 9.39
N LEU A 728 36.16 6.70 9.15
CA LEU A 728 36.96 5.85 10.04
C LEU A 728 38.37 5.63 9.48
N GLN A 729 39.38 5.55 10.35
CA GLN A 729 40.76 5.26 9.94
C GLN A 729 41.02 3.76 9.80
N SER A 730 40.22 2.94 10.47
CA SER A 730 40.32 1.48 10.41
C SER A 730 38.99 0.83 10.78
N PHE A 731 38.75 -0.38 10.28
CA PHE A 731 37.55 -1.13 10.62
C PHE A 731 37.45 -1.47 12.12
N ASP A 732 38.57 -1.48 12.86
CA ASP A 732 38.57 -1.70 14.32
C ASP A 732 37.79 -0.64 15.09
N GLN A 733 37.56 0.53 14.48
CA GLN A 733 36.80 1.64 15.03
C GLN A 733 35.31 1.59 14.65
N LEU A 734 34.89 0.67 13.76
CA LEU A 734 33.52 0.61 13.30
C LEU A 734 32.57 0.27 14.47
N PRO A 735 31.54 1.09 14.72
CA PRO A 735 30.54 0.80 15.75
C PRO A 735 29.67 -0.38 15.31
N ILE A 736 29.33 -1.23 16.27
CA ILE A 736 28.42 -2.36 16.08
C ILE A 736 27.47 -2.48 17.28
N TYR A 737 26.37 -3.18 17.08
CA TYR A 737 25.50 -3.66 18.15
C TYR A 737 25.65 -5.16 18.36
N ILE A 738 25.64 -5.57 19.63
CA ILE A 738 25.49 -6.97 20.02
C ILE A 738 24.09 -7.16 20.59
N GLY A 739 23.32 -8.07 19.97
CA GLY A 739 21.92 -8.39 20.33
C GLY A 739 21.74 -9.13 21.67
N VAL A 740 22.83 -9.48 22.35
CA VAL A 740 22.83 -10.11 23.67
C VAL A 740 23.96 -9.53 24.53
N PRO A 741 23.88 -9.61 25.87
CA PRO A 741 24.98 -9.20 26.72
C PRO A 741 26.30 -9.86 26.32
N LEU A 742 27.38 -9.08 26.23
CA LEU A 742 28.70 -9.54 25.77
C LEU A 742 29.23 -10.76 26.55
N THR A 743 28.90 -10.86 27.84
CA THR A 743 29.27 -12.02 28.69
C THR A 743 28.60 -13.31 28.21
N LYS A 744 27.35 -13.26 27.74
CA LYS A 744 26.65 -14.41 27.17
C LYS A 744 27.21 -14.79 25.81
N LEU A 745 27.48 -13.80 24.96
CA LEU A 745 28.12 -14.05 23.67
C LEU A 745 29.49 -14.74 23.84
N LYS A 746 30.29 -14.32 24.83
CA LYS A 746 31.57 -14.97 25.19
C LYS A 746 31.39 -16.40 25.66
N ALA A 747 30.43 -16.65 26.55
CA ALA A 747 30.14 -18.01 27.03
C ALA A 747 29.70 -18.93 25.89
N TYR A 748 28.93 -18.41 24.94
CA TYR A 748 28.52 -19.13 23.75
C TYR A 748 29.70 -19.39 22.79
N ASP A 749 30.60 -18.41 22.58
CA ASP A 749 31.87 -18.59 21.86
C ASP A 749 32.77 -19.65 22.51
N ASP A 750 32.87 -19.68 23.83
CA ASP A 750 33.60 -20.69 24.60
C ASP A 750 33.02 -22.10 24.39
N ALA A 751 31.69 -22.23 24.36
CA ALA A 751 31.03 -23.50 24.06
C ALA A 751 31.34 -23.99 22.64
N ILE A 752 31.35 -23.09 21.64
CA ILE A 752 31.71 -23.42 20.26
C ILE A 752 33.17 -23.91 20.16
N LYS A 753 34.11 -23.24 20.85
CA LYS A 753 35.52 -23.63 20.87
C LYS A 753 35.77 -25.00 21.52
N ALA A 754 34.87 -25.43 22.39
CA ALA A 754 34.96 -26.72 23.07
C ALA A 754 34.51 -27.90 22.18
N ILE A 755 33.88 -27.65 21.03
CA ILE A 755 33.42 -28.69 20.11
C ILE A 755 34.63 -29.42 19.50
N PRO A 756 34.71 -30.75 19.58
CA PRO A 756 35.79 -31.52 18.96
C PRO A 756 35.85 -31.29 17.44
N ALA A 757 37.07 -31.20 16.89
CA ALA A 757 37.27 -30.84 15.48
C ALA A 757 36.52 -31.76 14.49
N GLN A 758 36.42 -33.06 14.78
CA GLN A 758 35.65 -34.00 13.95
C GLN A 758 34.15 -33.74 14.02
N GLU A 759 33.61 -33.46 15.21
CA GLU A 759 32.20 -33.11 15.41
C GLU A 759 31.85 -31.80 14.70
N MET A 760 32.72 -30.79 14.83
CA MET A 760 32.60 -29.51 14.12
C MET A 760 32.59 -29.71 12.61
N SER A 761 33.51 -30.53 12.07
CA SER A 761 33.56 -30.81 10.63
C SER A 761 32.29 -31.49 10.14
N ASP A 762 31.82 -32.52 10.82
CA ASP A 762 30.59 -33.23 10.42
C ASP A 762 29.37 -32.30 10.50
N TYR A 763 29.32 -31.44 11.53
CA TYR A 763 28.25 -30.47 11.71
C TYR A 763 28.23 -29.40 10.62
N LEU A 764 29.37 -28.77 10.29
CA LEU A 764 29.43 -27.75 9.25
C LEU A 764 29.15 -28.32 7.85
N GLU A 765 29.64 -29.54 7.57
CA GLU A 765 29.29 -30.27 6.34
C GLU A 765 27.78 -30.46 6.24
N TRP A 766 27.15 -30.97 7.29
CA TRP A 766 25.69 -31.13 7.31
C TRP A 766 24.94 -29.81 7.27
N TYR A 767 25.44 -28.77 7.96
CA TYR A 767 24.80 -27.46 8.01
C TYR A 767 24.67 -26.83 6.61
N ILE A 768 25.68 -27.02 5.75
CA ILE A 768 25.63 -26.60 4.35
C ILE A 768 24.63 -27.44 3.56
N LEU A 769 24.66 -28.77 3.72
CA LEU A 769 23.74 -29.67 3.01
C LEU A 769 22.28 -29.36 3.35
N GLN A 770 21.97 -29.09 4.63
CA GLN A 770 20.59 -28.77 5.03
C GLN A 770 20.08 -27.46 4.42
N GLN A 771 20.94 -26.49 4.05
CA GLN A 771 20.49 -25.25 3.36
C GLN A 771 19.78 -25.54 2.02
N TYR A 772 20.09 -26.69 1.39
CA TYR A 772 19.53 -27.08 0.10
C TYR A 772 18.33 -28.04 0.23
N ILE A 773 18.11 -28.61 1.41
CA ILE A 773 17.12 -29.67 1.64
C ILE A 773 15.97 -29.17 2.51
N ILE A 774 16.29 -28.49 3.62
CA ILE A 774 15.37 -28.23 4.72
C ILE A 774 15.11 -26.73 4.91
N SER A 775 15.17 -25.97 3.82
CA SER A 775 14.48 -24.69 3.72
C SER A 775 12.98 -24.92 3.51
N ASP A 776 12.16 -23.89 3.75
CA ASP A 776 10.69 -23.91 3.50
C ASP A 776 10.31 -24.35 2.07
N ILE A 777 11.29 -24.33 1.16
CA ILE A 777 11.21 -24.82 -0.21
C ILE A 777 12.46 -25.66 -0.50
N PRO A 778 12.37 -26.99 -0.66
CA PRO A 778 13.53 -27.80 -1.03
C PRO A 778 13.93 -27.53 -2.49
N ILE A 779 15.24 -27.35 -2.76
CA ILE A 779 15.75 -26.92 -4.08
C ILE A 779 16.57 -28.00 -4.82
N LEU A 780 16.69 -29.21 -4.25
CA LEU A 780 17.34 -30.38 -4.85
C LEU A 780 16.38 -31.19 -5.75
N ASP A 781 16.78 -32.42 -6.09
CA ASP A 781 15.99 -33.36 -6.89
C ASP A 781 14.85 -34.04 -6.11
N ASP A 782 13.96 -34.71 -6.84
CA ASP A 782 12.72 -35.29 -6.31
C ASP A 782 12.94 -36.34 -5.21
N ARG A 783 14.12 -37.01 -5.16
CA ARG A 783 14.46 -37.97 -4.09
C ARG A 783 14.54 -37.25 -2.74
N PHE A 784 15.17 -36.08 -2.71
CA PHE A 784 15.29 -35.25 -1.50
C PHE A 784 13.93 -34.65 -1.11
N ILE A 785 13.21 -34.07 -2.08
CA ILE A 785 11.86 -33.49 -1.87
C ILE A 785 10.91 -34.54 -1.24
N SER A 786 10.95 -35.78 -1.72
CA SER A 786 10.10 -36.87 -1.22
C SER A 786 10.41 -37.24 0.23
N ILE A 787 11.69 -37.28 0.61
CA ILE A 787 12.09 -37.60 1.99
C ILE A 787 11.68 -36.48 2.95
N VAL A 788 11.89 -35.21 2.56
CA VAL A 788 11.50 -34.04 3.35
C VAL A 788 10.00 -33.98 3.56
N ALA A 789 9.21 -34.20 2.51
CA ALA A 789 7.75 -34.20 2.59
C ALA A 789 7.22 -35.30 3.52
N ASN A 790 7.75 -36.53 3.40
CA ASN A 790 7.37 -37.62 4.30
C ASN A 790 7.69 -37.31 5.76
N PHE A 791 8.78 -36.61 6.01
CA PHE A 791 9.22 -36.24 7.34
C PHE A 791 8.36 -35.13 7.97
N SER A 792 8.02 -34.09 7.21
CA SER A 792 7.15 -33.00 7.69
C SER A 792 5.68 -33.44 7.86
N GLY A 793 5.36 -34.70 7.53
CA GLY A 793 4.00 -35.21 7.47
C GLY A 793 3.19 -34.61 6.31
N GLN A 794 3.81 -33.78 5.48
CA GLN A 794 3.14 -33.06 4.41
C GLN A 794 3.10 -33.91 3.15
N LYS A 795 2.02 -33.78 2.37
CA LYS A 795 2.01 -34.34 1.02
C LYS A 795 3.07 -33.62 0.19
N SER A 796 3.93 -34.37 -0.49
CA SER A 796 4.95 -33.80 -1.39
C SER A 796 4.31 -32.80 -2.34
N PRO A 797 4.69 -31.51 -2.27
CA PRO A 797 4.12 -30.48 -3.13
C PRO A 797 4.48 -30.79 -4.58
N GLN A 798 3.61 -30.41 -5.52
CA GLN A 798 3.95 -30.59 -6.93
C GLN A 798 5.16 -29.69 -7.25
N ASN A 799 6.11 -30.20 -8.05
CA ASN A 799 7.31 -29.46 -8.46
C ASN A 799 7.00 -28.06 -9.01
N ARG A 800 5.86 -27.91 -9.69
CA ARG A 800 5.41 -26.62 -10.21
C ARG A 800 5.10 -25.62 -9.10
N ASP A 801 4.48 -26.04 -8.01
CA ASP A 801 4.06 -25.15 -6.92
C ASP A 801 5.27 -24.69 -6.09
N LEU A 802 6.24 -25.59 -5.85
CA LEU A 802 7.53 -25.22 -5.26
C LEU A 802 8.25 -24.14 -6.09
N CYS A 803 8.28 -24.30 -7.42
CA CYS A 803 8.94 -23.34 -8.29
C CYS A 803 8.25 -21.98 -8.29
N LYS A 804 6.90 -21.93 -8.26
CA LYS A 804 6.16 -20.66 -8.15
C LYS A 804 6.54 -19.92 -6.87
N MET A 805 6.51 -20.65 -5.74
CA MET A 805 6.84 -20.08 -4.44
C MET A 805 8.28 -19.56 -4.41
N GLN A 806 9.24 -20.32 -4.92
CA GLN A 806 10.63 -19.85 -4.97
C GLN A 806 10.79 -18.64 -5.88
N THR A 807 10.13 -18.62 -7.05
CA THR A 807 10.20 -17.46 -7.96
C THR A 807 9.68 -16.20 -7.30
N HIS A 808 8.55 -16.24 -6.58
CA HIS A 808 8.04 -15.08 -5.86
C HIS A 808 9.00 -14.60 -4.75
N LEU A 809 9.64 -15.53 -4.02
CA LEU A 809 10.61 -15.14 -2.98
C LEU A 809 11.91 -14.58 -3.55
N SER A 810 12.33 -15.01 -4.74
CA SER A 810 13.58 -14.57 -5.37
C SER A 810 13.43 -13.30 -6.22
N TYR A 811 12.22 -13.01 -6.69
CA TYR A 811 11.88 -11.83 -7.49
C TYR A 811 10.57 -11.19 -6.97
N PRO A 812 10.54 -10.74 -5.70
CA PRO A 812 9.32 -10.23 -5.08
C PRO A 812 8.76 -9.01 -5.82
N HIS A 813 9.61 -8.05 -6.21
CA HIS A 813 9.17 -6.80 -6.85
C HIS A 813 8.55 -7.03 -8.24
N GLN A 814 9.13 -7.93 -9.04
CA GLN A 814 8.55 -8.28 -10.34
C GLN A 814 7.26 -9.10 -10.20
N ALA A 815 7.18 -9.96 -9.18
CA ALA A 815 5.96 -10.68 -8.86
C ALA A 815 4.83 -9.72 -8.46
N ASP A 816 5.14 -8.76 -7.59
CA ASP A 816 4.23 -7.70 -7.16
C ASP A 816 3.69 -6.92 -8.35
N ARG A 817 4.58 -6.42 -9.22
CA ARG A 817 4.20 -5.68 -10.43
C ARG A 817 3.23 -6.46 -11.29
N LEU A 818 3.54 -7.72 -11.61
CA LEU A 818 2.65 -8.56 -12.41
C LEU A 818 1.29 -8.80 -11.74
N TYR A 819 1.27 -8.93 -10.41
CA TYR A 819 0.03 -9.14 -9.68
C TYR A 819 -0.81 -7.87 -9.58
N ALA A 820 -0.18 -6.73 -9.27
CA ALA A 820 -0.83 -5.42 -9.21
C ALA A 820 -1.52 -5.10 -10.55
N GLU A 821 -0.78 -5.18 -11.66
CA GLU A 821 -1.31 -4.97 -13.02
C GLU A 821 -2.48 -5.92 -13.38
N SER A 822 -2.60 -7.07 -12.70
CA SER A 822 -3.63 -8.08 -12.98
C SER A 822 -4.86 -7.98 -12.06
N PHE A 823 -4.68 -7.58 -10.80
CA PHE A 823 -5.68 -7.81 -9.75
C PHE A 823 -5.89 -6.65 -8.77
N PHE A 824 -5.00 -5.67 -8.69
CA PHE A 824 -5.13 -4.56 -7.74
C PHE A 824 -5.48 -3.28 -8.50
N LYS A 825 -6.66 -2.72 -8.22
CA LYS A 825 -7.15 -1.52 -8.91
C LYS A 825 -6.91 -0.28 -8.07
N ASP A 826 -6.74 0.86 -8.73
CA ASP A 826 -6.52 2.14 -8.07
C ASP A 826 -7.68 2.53 -7.16
N GLU A 827 -8.93 2.18 -7.50
CA GLU A 827 -10.10 2.51 -6.66
C GLU A 827 -10.07 1.77 -5.31
N VAL A 828 -9.51 0.56 -5.27
CA VAL A 828 -9.32 -0.19 -4.01
C VAL A 828 -8.24 0.49 -3.17
N ARG A 829 -7.17 0.96 -3.80
CA ARG A 829 -6.10 1.71 -3.14
C ARG A 829 -6.65 2.99 -2.51
N GLU A 830 -7.42 3.77 -3.27
CA GLU A 830 -8.06 5.00 -2.79
C GLU A 830 -9.04 4.72 -1.65
N SER A 831 -9.92 3.71 -1.78
CA SER A 831 -10.88 3.36 -0.73
C SER A 831 -10.21 2.95 0.59
N VAL A 832 -9.08 2.24 0.53
CA VAL A 832 -8.31 1.85 1.71
C VAL A 832 -7.55 3.04 2.30
N GLN A 833 -7.08 3.96 1.46
CA GLN A 833 -6.50 5.22 1.91
C GLN A 833 -7.52 6.06 2.68
N ASP A 834 -8.74 6.22 2.16
CA ASP A 834 -9.81 6.95 2.84
C ASP A 834 -10.15 6.30 4.19
N MET A 835 -10.22 4.96 4.23
CA MET A 835 -10.45 4.22 5.48
C MET A 835 -9.34 4.50 6.52
N TYR A 836 -8.08 4.57 6.10
CA TYR A 836 -6.97 4.93 6.97
C TYR A 836 -7.11 6.36 7.53
N GLU A 837 -7.59 7.31 6.72
CA GLU A 837 -7.84 8.67 7.19
C GLU A 837 -8.92 8.72 8.28
N TYR A 838 -10.03 7.99 8.12
CA TYR A 838 -11.06 7.89 9.16
C TYR A 838 -10.55 7.22 10.44
N ILE A 839 -9.67 6.23 10.32
CA ILE A 839 -9.02 5.57 11.46
C ILE A 839 -8.06 6.53 12.17
N THR A 840 -7.33 7.33 11.41
CA THR A 840 -6.42 8.34 11.97
C THR A 840 -7.21 9.41 12.73
N GLU A 841 -8.33 9.88 12.16
CA GLU A 841 -9.25 10.84 12.81
C GLU A 841 -9.83 10.27 14.11
N ALA A 842 -10.33 9.02 14.08
CA ALA A 842 -10.80 8.35 15.28
C ALA A 842 -9.70 8.18 16.34
N PHE A 843 -8.46 7.90 15.93
CA PHE A 843 -7.33 7.76 16.85
C PHE A 843 -6.88 9.12 17.42
N THR A 844 -6.98 10.20 16.65
CA THR A 844 -6.79 11.58 17.13
C THR A 844 -7.76 11.88 18.27
N ASP A 845 -9.06 11.63 18.06
CA ASP A 845 -10.09 11.84 19.08
C ASP A 845 -9.80 11.00 20.34
N MET A 846 -9.40 9.74 20.14
CA MET A 846 -9.00 8.85 21.25
C MET A 846 -7.84 9.44 22.06
N ILE A 847 -6.77 9.96 21.43
CA ILE A 847 -5.63 10.59 22.11
C ILE A 847 -6.07 11.82 22.91
N GLU A 848 -6.90 12.69 22.30
CA GLU A 848 -7.36 13.93 22.94
C GLU A 848 -8.17 13.64 24.22
N GLU A 849 -8.94 12.56 24.24
CA GLU A 849 -9.78 12.15 25.37
C GLU A 849 -9.01 11.41 26.49
N LEU A 850 -7.72 11.07 26.33
CA LEU A 850 -6.99 10.33 27.35
C LEU A 850 -6.76 11.13 28.63
N ASP A 851 -7.33 10.67 29.75
CA ASP A 851 -7.16 11.32 31.07
C ASP A 851 -5.78 11.06 31.72
N TRP A 852 -5.06 10.05 31.25
CA TRP A 852 -3.82 9.58 31.87
C TRP A 852 -2.55 10.24 31.27
N MET A 853 -2.72 11.08 30.26
CA MET A 853 -1.65 11.75 29.50
C MET A 853 -1.76 13.28 29.63
N ASP A 854 -0.64 13.96 29.85
CA ASP A 854 -0.59 15.43 29.89
C ASP A 854 -0.68 16.05 28.48
N ASP A 855 -1.10 17.31 28.41
CA ASP A 855 -1.34 18.02 27.14
C ASP A 855 -0.09 18.11 26.24
N ASP A 856 1.11 18.30 26.81
CA ASP A 856 2.35 18.41 26.01
C ASP A 856 2.71 17.05 25.39
N THR A 857 2.52 15.94 26.13
CA THR A 857 2.74 14.59 25.58
C THR A 857 1.64 14.21 24.57
N LYS A 858 0.39 14.67 24.74
CA LYS A 858 -0.66 14.50 23.72
C LYS A 858 -0.30 15.20 22.42
N ASP A 859 0.12 16.46 22.48
CA ASP A 859 0.57 17.22 21.30
C ASP A 859 1.71 16.48 20.58
N ALA A 860 2.69 15.93 21.33
CA ALA A 860 3.77 15.14 20.74
C ALA A 860 3.30 13.80 20.13
N ALA A 861 2.30 13.15 20.72
CA ALA A 861 1.69 11.95 20.16
C ALA A 861 0.91 12.25 18.87
N LEU A 862 0.21 13.38 18.81
CA LEU A 862 -0.49 13.87 17.61
C LEU A 862 0.50 14.26 16.51
N ASP A 863 1.59 14.97 16.84
CA ASP A 863 2.68 15.27 15.90
C ASP A 863 3.28 13.97 15.31
N LYS A 864 3.41 12.93 16.13
CA LYS A 864 3.87 11.61 15.67
C LYS A 864 2.84 10.92 14.78
N LEU A 865 1.56 10.94 15.16
CA LEU A 865 0.44 10.36 14.41
C LEU A 865 0.35 10.97 13.01
N ASP A 866 0.39 12.31 12.93
CA ASP A 866 0.37 13.07 11.68
C ASP A 866 1.57 12.77 10.78
N ALA A 867 2.69 12.33 11.37
CA ALA A 867 3.91 11.98 10.65
C ALA A 867 3.96 10.50 10.22
N ILE A 868 2.96 9.68 10.55
CA ILE A 868 2.91 8.27 10.09
C ILE A 868 2.62 8.27 8.59
N ASP A 869 3.55 7.72 7.80
CA ASP A 869 3.34 7.49 6.37
C ASP A 869 2.58 6.16 6.16
N VAL A 870 1.73 6.09 5.14
CA VAL A 870 0.98 4.88 4.80
C VAL A 870 1.17 4.53 3.33
N ASN A 871 1.73 3.36 3.07
CA ASN A 871 1.81 2.81 1.73
C ASN A 871 0.71 1.75 1.54
N VAL A 872 -0.24 2.01 0.63
CA VAL A 872 -1.36 1.11 0.34
C VAL A 872 -1.09 0.29 -0.91
N GLY A 873 -1.22 -1.03 -0.79
CA GLY A 873 -1.12 -1.98 -1.88
C GLY A 873 0.30 -2.43 -2.15
N TYR A 874 1.06 -1.61 -2.86
CA TYR A 874 2.43 -1.89 -3.28
C TYR A 874 3.30 -0.63 -3.27
N MET A 875 4.61 -0.85 -3.18
CA MET A 875 5.63 0.20 -3.27
C MET A 875 5.75 0.69 -4.71
N GLU A 876 5.69 2.01 -4.95
CA GLU A 876 5.74 2.59 -6.30
C GLU A 876 7.06 2.29 -7.02
N GLU A 877 8.12 2.04 -6.25
CA GLU A 877 9.45 1.64 -6.69
C GLU A 877 9.47 0.36 -7.54
N ILE A 878 8.40 -0.46 -7.55
CA ILE A 878 8.30 -1.60 -8.47
C ILE A 878 8.20 -1.18 -9.95
N TYR A 879 7.90 0.10 -10.21
CA TYR A 879 7.86 0.72 -11.54
C TYR A 879 9.06 1.65 -11.83
N ASP A 880 9.98 1.81 -10.87
CA ASP A 880 11.18 2.63 -11.02
C ASP A 880 12.37 1.79 -11.51
N ASP A 881 12.74 1.96 -12.79
CA ASP A 881 13.84 1.24 -13.42
C ASP A 881 15.19 1.50 -12.72
N ASP A 882 15.45 2.72 -12.23
CA ASP A 882 16.72 3.05 -11.56
C ASP A 882 16.80 2.29 -10.22
N ARG A 883 15.69 2.22 -9.49
CA ARG A 883 15.60 1.47 -8.23
C ARG A 883 15.69 -0.04 -8.45
N LEU A 884 15.08 -0.55 -9.52
CA LEU A 884 15.24 -1.95 -9.91
C LEU A 884 16.67 -2.26 -10.35
N ASP A 885 17.37 -1.34 -11.01
CA ASP A 885 18.78 -1.48 -11.37
C ASP A 885 19.70 -1.54 -10.14
N GLU A 886 19.45 -0.74 -9.10
CA GLU A 886 20.16 -0.81 -7.82
C GLU A 886 20.04 -2.20 -7.19
N VAL A 887 18.82 -2.75 -7.18
CA VAL A 887 18.55 -4.04 -6.55
C VAL A 887 18.99 -5.20 -7.43
N TYR A 888 18.74 -5.20 -8.74
CA TYR A 888 18.90 -6.37 -9.61
C TYR A 888 20.02 -6.26 -10.65
N GLY A 889 20.57 -5.08 -10.92
CA GLY A 889 21.52 -4.83 -12.01
C GLY A 889 22.83 -5.62 -11.93
N GLY A 890 23.24 -6.03 -10.72
CA GLY A 890 24.42 -6.88 -10.50
C GLY A 890 24.21 -8.38 -10.76
N LEU A 891 22.96 -8.82 -10.97
CA LEU A 891 22.60 -10.23 -11.11
C LEU A 891 22.67 -10.67 -12.58
N GLN A 892 23.53 -11.66 -12.88
CA GLN A 892 23.68 -12.22 -14.23
C GLN A 892 23.33 -13.71 -14.24
N LEU A 893 22.08 -14.02 -14.61
CA LEU A 893 21.63 -15.40 -14.82
C LEU A 893 21.75 -15.80 -16.29
N THR A 894 22.15 -17.05 -16.56
CA THR A 894 22.24 -17.59 -17.91
C THR A 894 21.64 -18.99 -17.98
N SER A 895 21.12 -19.39 -19.15
CA SER A 895 20.49 -20.71 -19.35
C SER A 895 21.45 -21.90 -19.17
N SER A 896 22.77 -21.66 -19.17
CA SER A 896 23.77 -22.69 -18.89
C SER A 896 23.91 -23.00 -17.40
N MET A 897 23.48 -22.11 -16.50
CA MET A 897 23.50 -22.35 -15.05
C MET A 897 22.46 -23.41 -14.66
N SER A 898 22.81 -24.23 -13.69
CA SER A 898 21.86 -25.07 -12.96
C SER A 898 20.96 -24.21 -12.06
N TYR A 899 19.80 -24.75 -11.69
CA TYR A 899 18.89 -24.09 -10.74
C TYR A 899 19.58 -23.70 -9.43
N ILE A 900 20.40 -24.59 -8.88
CA ILE A 900 21.16 -24.37 -7.64
C ILE A 900 22.18 -23.23 -7.81
N GLU A 901 22.84 -23.13 -8.96
CA GLU A 901 23.75 -22.01 -9.24
C GLU A 901 23.01 -20.68 -9.30
N MET A 902 21.80 -20.64 -9.88
CA MET A 902 20.98 -19.43 -9.90
C MET A 902 20.53 -19.01 -8.50
N VAL A 903 20.05 -19.94 -7.68
CA VAL A 903 19.67 -19.66 -6.27
C VAL A 903 20.85 -19.08 -5.48
N ASN A 904 22.04 -19.67 -5.61
CA ASN A 904 23.22 -19.15 -4.91
C ASN A 904 23.63 -17.75 -5.41
N ALA A 905 23.46 -17.45 -6.70
CA ALA A 905 23.74 -16.12 -7.26
C ALA A 905 22.77 -15.06 -6.70
N ILE A 906 21.49 -15.40 -6.56
CA ILE A 906 20.48 -14.54 -5.95
C ILE A 906 20.80 -14.29 -4.46
N ASN A 907 21.08 -15.35 -3.68
CA ASN A 907 21.45 -15.21 -2.26
C ASN A 907 22.69 -14.32 -2.06
N ALA A 908 23.70 -14.48 -2.93
CA ALA A 908 24.92 -13.67 -2.88
C ALA A 908 24.65 -12.19 -3.22
N ARG A 909 23.71 -11.92 -4.14
CA ARG A 909 23.26 -10.56 -4.44
C ARG A 909 22.51 -9.97 -3.26
N ASP A 910 21.50 -10.66 -2.73
CA ASP A 910 20.65 -10.15 -1.64
C ASP A 910 21.51 -9.74 -0.44
N LEU A 911 22.53 -10.55 -0.14
CA LEU A 911 23.52 -10.22 0.86
C LEU A 911 24.32 -8.95 0.55
N LYS A 912 24.81 -8.83 -0.69
CA LYS A 912 25.59 -7.67 -1.11
C LYS A 912 24.78 -6.38 -0.94
N VAL A 913 23.52 -6.39 -1.36
CA VAL A 913 22.59 -5.25 -1.21
C VAL A 913 22.42 -4.90 0.27
N ALA A 914 22.17 -5.88 1.14
CA ALA A 914 22.04 -5.62 2.59
C ALA A 914 23.31 -5.02 3.21
N PHE A 915 24.50 -5.42 2.77
CA PHE A 915 25.75 -4.85 3.27
C PHE A 915 26.10 -3.47 2.69
N GLU A 916 25.57 -3.12 1.53
CA GLU A 916 25.70 -1.77 0.95
C GLU A 916 24.99 -0.71 1.82
N GLU A 917 23.97 -1.10 2.61
CA GLU A 917 23.27 -0.23 3.58
C GLU A 917 24.19 0.28 4.71
N LEU A 918 25.38 -0.30 4.91
CA LEU A 918 26.38 0.25 5.84
C LEU A 918 26.97 1.57 5.35
N VAL A 919 27.02 1.78 4.04
CA VAL A 919 27.59 2.96 3.40
C VAL A 919 26.55 4.08 3.39
N GLU A 920 25.36 3.76 2.88
CA GLU A 920 24.23 4.66 2.75
C GLU A 920 22.96 3.85 2.91
N THR A 921 22.13 4.18 3.91
CA THR A 921 20.83 3.52 4.05
C THR A 921 19.90 4.06 2.99
N SER A 922 19.11 3.18 2.39
CA SER A 922 17.99 3.64 1.58
C SER A 922 17.00 4.33 2.50
N LYS A 923 16.54 5.51 2.10
CA LYS A 923 15.45 6.21 2.80
C LYS A 923 14.09 5.60 2.54
N THR A 924 13.98 4.69 1.58
CA THR A 924 12.70 4.12 1.16
C THR A 924 12.69 2.61 1.41
N PHE A 925 11.74 2.19 2.22
CA PHE A 925 11.41 0.78 2.40
C PHE A 925 11.06 0.17 1.03
N PHE A 926 11.79 -0.87 0.61
CA PHE A 926 11.51 -1.55 -0.65
C PHE A 926 11.46 -3.07 -0.46
N SER A 927 10.25 -3.59 -0.33
CA SER A 927 9.98 -5.02 -0.12
C SER A 927 8.79 -5.48 -0.93
N GLY A 928 8.66 -6.79 -1.09
CA GLY A 928 7.48 -7.41 -1.71
C GLY A 928 6.24 -7.38 -0.81
N SER A 929 5.07 -7.37 -1.44
CA SER A 929 3.74 -7.25 -0.84
C SER A 929 2.88 -8.50 -1.01
N LEU A 930 3.36 -9.54 -1.73
CA LEU A 930 2.61 -10.77 -2.02
C LEU A 930 2.63 -11.84 -0.90
N VAL A 931 2.48 -11.38 0.34
CA VAL A 931 2.32 -12.20 1.55
C VAL A 931 1.17 -11.60 2.36
N VAL A 932 0.16 -12.42 2.72
CA VAL A 932 -1.02 -11.99 3.50
C VAL A 932 -0.58 -11.47 4.88
N ASN A 933 -0.29 -10.17 4.93
CA ASN A 933 0.14 -9.44 6.11
C ASN A 933 0.00 -7.92 5.87
N SER A 934 0.05 -7.15 6.95
CA SER A 934 0.38 -5.72 6.97
C SER A 934 1.35 -5.51 8.14
N PHE A 935 2.09 -4.41 8.18
CA PHE A 935 2.96 -4.13 9.32
C PHE A 935 3.22 -2.62 9.49
N TYR A 936 3.63 -2.23 10.70
CA TYR A 936 4.24 -0.94 11.02
C TYR A 936 5.76 -1.05 11.22
N ASP A 937 6.53 -0.17 10.58
CA ASP A 937 7.98 -0.01 10.79
C ASP A 937 8.25 1.22 11.68
N PRO A 938 8.70 1.03 12.95
CA PRO A 938 8.99 2.13 13.85
C PRO A 938 10.20 2.98 13.42
N THR A 939 11.10 2.46 12.58
CA THR A 939 12.33 3.17 12.18
C THR A 939 12.09 4.17 11.05
N GLN A 940 10.98 4.00 10.33
CA GLN A 940 10.53 4.90 9.25
C GLN A 940 9.21 5.59 9.58
N ASN A 941 8.59 5.24 10.72
CA ASN A 941 7.24 5.67 11.07
C ASN A 941 6.24 5.39 9.94
N LEU A 942 6.28 4.18 9.39
CA LEU A 942 5.59 3.79 8.14
C LEU A 942 4.67 2.59 8.37
N ILE A 943 3.44 2.66 7.88
CA ILE A 943 2.53 1.51 7.73
C ILE A 943 2.60 1.00 6.29
N PHE A 944 2.85 -0.30 6.10
CA PHE A 944 2.70 -0.94 4.80
C PHE A 944 1.43 -1.82 4.77
N ALA A 945 0.39 -1.28 4.16
CA ALA A 945 -0.90 -1.93 3.94
C ALA A 945 -0.86 -2.79 2.67
N MET A 946 -0.38 -4.03 2.75
CA MET A 946 -0.07 -4.84 1.56
C MET A 946 -1.32 -5.28 0.77
N MET A 947 -1.27 -5.18 -0.56
CA MET A 947 -2.37 -5.57 -1.47
C MET A 947 -2.86 -7.01 -1.30
N SER A 948 -1.99 -7.88 -0.80
CA SER A 948 -2.31 -9.29 -0.60
C SER A 948 -3.17 -9.56 0.63
N MET A 949 -3.21 -8.62 1.59
CA MET A 949 -4.12 -8.64 2.74
C MET A 949 -5.46 -7.96 2.44
N ILE A 950 -5.49 -7.01 1.48
CA ILE A 950 -6.68 -6.26 1.03
C ILE A 950 -7.57 -7.14 0.13
N GLN A 951 -8.11 -8.23 0.67
CA GLN A 951 -9.03 -9.13 -0.02
C GLN A 951 -9.78 -10.07 0.93
N GLY A 952 -10.80 -10.76 0.40
CA GLY A 952 -11.46 -11.87 1.06
C GLY A 952 -12.24 -11.42 2.29
N VAL A 953 -11.97 -12.03 3.45
CA VAL A 953 -12.66 -11.68 4.70
C VAL A 953 -12.22 -10.32 5.26
N TYR A 954 -11.07 -9.80 4.83
CA TYR A 954 -10.54 -8.52 5.31
C TYR A 954 -11.08 -7.34 4.54
N TYR A 955 -11.16 -7.43 3.20
CA TYR A 955 -11.70 -6.37 2.35
C TYR A 955 -12.41 -6.93 1.10
N ASP A 956 -13.55 -6.35 0.73
CA ASP A 956 -14.21 -6.58 -0.56
C ASP A 956 -14.96 -5.30 -0.96
N GLU A 957 -14.70 -4.79 -2.18
CA GLU A 957 -15.37 -3.60 -2.74
C GLU A 957 -16.90 -3.81 -2.89
N LYS A 958 -17.40 -5.05 -2.80
CA LYS A 958 -18.79 -5.44 -3.06
C LYS A 958 -19.56 -5.88 -1.81
N ARG A 959 -19.08 -5.60 -0.60
CA ARG A 959 -19.81 -5.91 0.65
C ARG A 959 -20.14 -4.63 1.42
N LEU A 960 -20.91 -4.77 2.52
CA LEU A 960 -21.24 -3.64 3.40
C LEU A 960 -19.95 -3.02 3.96
N ASP A 961 -19.86 -1.69 3.95
CA ASP A 961 -18.67 -0.96 4.40
C ASP A 961 -18.31 -1.27 5.85
N MET A 962 -19.32 -1.49 6.71
CA MET A 962 -19.13 -1.97 8.07
C MET A 962 -18.21 -3.20 8.15
N PHE A 963 -18.34 -4.18 7.23
CA PHE A 963 -17.43 -5.34 7.23
C PHE A 963 -16.02 -4.99 6.77
N ASN A 964 -15.86 -3.97 5.92
CA ASN A 964 -14.55 -3.46 5.49
C ASN A 964 -13.83 -2.77 6.66
N TYR A 965 -14.53 -1.93 7.43
CA TYR A 965 -13.97 -1.36 8.65
C TYR A 965 -13.73 -2.42 9.74
N ALA A 966 -14.66 -3.34 9.97
CA ALA A 966 -14.51 -4.42 10.93
C ALA A 966 -13.43 -5.44 10.53
N GLY A 967 -13.14 -5.58 9.23
CA GLY A 967 -12.11 -6.46 8.69
C GLY A 967 -10.76 -5.75 8.58
N TYR A 968 -10.55 -5.04 7.47
CA TYR A 968 -9.28 -4.39 7.17
C TYR A 968 -9.09 -3.08 7.95
N GLY A 969 -10.17 -2.39 8.33
CA GLY A 969 -10.05 -1.22 9.20
C GLY A 969 -9.47 -1.57 10.57
N VAL A 970 -9.85 -2.71 11.15
CA VAL A 970 -9.23 -3.23 12.38
C VAL A 970 -7.73 -3.51 12.17
N VAL A 971 -7.34 -4.04 11.00
CA VAL A 971 -5.93 -4.25 10.65
C VAL A 971 -5.18 -2.92 10.55
N LEU A 972 -5.74 -1.93 9.85
CA LEU A 972 -5.12 -0.60 9.75
C LEU A 972 -5.00 0.10 11.11
N GLY A 973 -6.04 0.04 11.94
CA GLY A 973 -5.99 0.57 13.30
C GLY A 973 -4.98 -0.17 14.17
N HIS A 974 -4.81 -1.48 13.99
CA HIS A 974 -3.80 -2.28 14.68
C HIS A 974 -2.39 -1.82 14.31
N GLU A 975 -2.09 -1.67 13.01
CA GLU A 975 -0.79 -1.15 12.56
C GLU A 975 -0.53 0.29 13.02
N LEU A 976 -1.55 1.16 13.00
CA LEU A 976 -1.44 2.52 13.52
C LEU A 976 -1.10 2.51 15.02
N THR A 977 -1.77 1.65 15.78
CA THR A 977 -1.54 1.53 17.23
C THR A 977 -0.13 1.01 17.55
N HIS A 978 0.52 0.23 16.67
CA HIS A 978 1.92 -0.15 16.85
C HIS A 978 2.87 1.04 16.91
N GLY A 979 2.51 2.19 16.32
CA GLY A 979 3.24 3.45 16.52
C GLY A 979 3.30 3.92 17.98
N PHE A 980 2.40 3.44 18.81
CA PHE A 980 2.19 3.88 20.19
C PHE A 980 2.18 2.72 21.20
N ASP A 981 2.46 1.49 20.78
CA ASP A 981 2.53 0.33 21.67
C ASP A 981 3.79 0.35 22.55
N ASN A 982 4.12 -0.76 23.23
CA ASN A 982 5.32 -0.79 24.08
C ASN A 982 6.63 -0.53 23.32
N MET A 983 6.75 -0.92 22.05
CA MET A 983 7.93 -0.76 21.20
C MET A 983 7.89 0.56 20.44
N GLY A 984 6.81 0.85 19.70
CA GLY A 984 6.69 2.05 18.87
C GLY A 984 6.73 3.34 19.69
N SER A 985 6.18 3.34 20.91
CA SER A 985 6.29 4.49 21.83
C SER A 985 7.72 4.90 22.20
N GLN A 986 8.72 4.04 21.93
CA GLN A 986 10.13 4.35 22.17
C GLN A 986 10.76 5.20 21.07
N PHE A 987 10.07 5.37 19.95
CA PHE A 987 10.54 6.09 18.77
C PHE A 987 9.76 7.39 18.59
N ASP A 988 10.45 8.45 18.20
CA ASP A 988 9.85 9.75 17.84
C ASP A 988 9.26 9.73 16.42
N LEU A 989 8.73 10.87 15.98
CA LEU A 989 8.10 11.04 14.66
C LEU A 989 9.05 10.80 13.48
N ASP A 990 10.36 10.95 13.68
CA ASP A 990 11.40 10.70 12.66
C ASP A 990 11.87 9.22 12.69
N GLY A 991 11.25 8.38 13.51
CA GLY A 991 11.63 6.99 13.72
C GLY A 991 12.89 6.81 14.57
N ASN A 992 13.36 7.83 15.29
CA ASN A 992 14.54 7.73 16.15
C ASN A 992 14.14 7.39 17.57
N LYS A 993 14.91 6.50 18.22
CA LYS A 993 14.68 6.14 19.62
C LYS A 993 15.00 7.33 20.54
N ARG A 994 13.96 8.05 20.99
CA ARG A 994 14.08 9.17 21.92
C ARG A 994 12.96 9.14 22.96
N ASN A 995 13.25 9.63 24.17
CA ASN A 995 12.20 9.85 25.15
C ASN A 995 11.51 11.18 24.87
N TRP A 996 10.28 11.10 24.35
CA TRP A 996 9.39 12.23 24.11
C TRP A 996 8.24 12.32 25.13
N TRP A 997 8.27 11.46 26.15
CA TRP A 997 7.27 11.39 27.21
C TRP A 997 7.65 12.23 28.43
N ASP A 998 6.68 12.91 29.04
CA ASP A 998 6.77 13.36 30.43
C ASP A 998 6.96 12.16 31.38
N PRO A 999 7.77 12.27 32.46
CA PRO A 999 7.99 11.16 33.38
C PRO A 999 6.74 10.62 34.07
N GLU A 1000 5.75 11.44 34.42
CA GLU A 1000 4.50 11.02 35.06
C GLU A 1000 3.62 10.28 34.05
N THR A 1001 3.46 10.85 32.85
CA THR A 1001 2.76 10.20 31.74
C THR A 1001 3.38 8.85 31.39
N LYS A 1002 4.73 8.73 31.37
CA LYS A 1002 5.39 7.43 31.15
C LYS A 1002 5.03 6.41 32.24
N GLN A 1003 4.89 6.83 33.50
CA GLN A 1003 4.44 5.91 34.57
C GLN A 1003 2.97 5.53 34.41
N ASN A 1004 2.13 6.45 33.97
CA ASN A 1004 0.72 6.18 33.70
C ASN A 1004 0.55 5.19 32.54
N PHE A 1005 1.29 5.36 31.43
CA PHE A 1005 1.33 4.39 30.33
C PHE A 1005 1.71 2.98 30.81
N ILE A 1006 2.73 2.88 31.68
CA ILE A 1006 3.14 1.61 32.29
C ILE A 1006 2.00 1.01 33.12
N ALA A 1007 1.25 1.83 33.87
CA ALA A 1007 0.11 1.37 34.66
C ALA A 1007 -1.06 0.88 33.78
N GLU A 1008 -1.39 1.60 32.71
CA GLU A 1008 -2.48 1.22 31.80
C GLU A 1008 -2.16 -0.08 31.06
N LYS A 1009 -0.95 -0.22 30.49
CA LYS A 1009 -0.56 -1.47 29.82
C LYS A 1009 -0.46 -2.64 30.78
N GLN A 1010 -0.15 -2.42 32.06
CA GLN A 1010 -0.15 -3.47 33.08
C GLN A 1010 -1.53 -4.11 33.25
N CYS A 1011 -2.62 -3.35 33.04
CA CYS A 1011 -3.97 -3.90 33.03
C CYS A 1011 -4.13 -5.00 31.98
N LEU A 1012 -3.70 -4.73 30.73
CA LEU A 1012 -3.75 -5.71 29.64
C LEU A 1012 -2.82 -6.89 29.91
N ILE A 1013 -1.59 -6.64 30.38
CA ILE A 1013 -0.65 -7.71 30.76
C ILE A 1013 -1.30 -8.66 31.77
N ASP A 1014 -1.94 -8.13 32.82
CA ASP A 1014 -2.60 -8.93 33.85
C ASP A 1014 -3.82 -9.68 33.28
N GLN A 1015 -4.63 -9.01 32.45
CA GLN A 1015 -5.82 -9.59 31.83
C GLN A 1015 -5.44 -10.81 30.97
N TYR A 1016 -4.49 -10.64 30.05
CA TYR A 1016 -4.06 -11.70 29.15
C TYR A 1016 -3.26 -12.78 29.88
N SER A 1017 -2.48 -12.45 30.91
CA SER A 1017 -1.77 -13.46 31.72
C SER A 1017 -2.70 -14.39 32.51
N ASN A 1018 -3.94 -13.97 32.75
CA ASN A 1018 -4.97 -14.80 33.38
C ASN A 1018 -5.74 -15.69 32.38
N TYR A 1019 -5.48 -15.56 31.07
CA TYR A 1019 -6.12 -16.35 30.03
C TYR A 1019 -5.51 -17.75 29.96
N MET A 1020 -6.31 -18.79 30.17
CA MET A 1020 -5.85 -20.19 30.19
C MET A 1020 -6.07 -20.88 28.85
N ILE A 1021 -4.98 -21.26 28.18
CA ILE A 1021 -5.01 -22.02 26.92
C ILE A 1021 -5.09 -23.51 27.24
N ARG A 1022 -6.10 -24.20 26.71
CA ARG A 1022 -6.29 -25.66 26.87
C ARG A 1022 -5.85 -26.39 25.61
N PHE A 1023 -4.87 -27.28 25.73
CA PHE A 1023 -4.33 -28.06 24.61
C PHE A 1023 -5.01 -29.43 24.48
N ASN A 1024 -5.32 -30.03 25.63
CA ASN A 1024 -6.11 -31.26 25.74
C ASN A 1024 -6.70 -31.33 27.15
N GLU A 1025 -7.39 -32.43 27.48
CA GLU A 1025 -8.02 -32.63 28.80
C GLU A 1025 -7.04 -32.56 29.99
N THR A 1026 -5.73 -32.75 29.75
CA THR A 1026 -4.70 -32.89 30.79
C THR A 1026 -3.64 -31.79 30.80
N TYR A 1027 -3.55 -30.98 29.74
CA TYR A 1027 -2.51 -29.96 29.60
C TYR A 1027 -3.12 -28.59 29.25
N SER A 1028 -2.84 -27.60 30.09
CA SER A 1028 -3.21 -26.20 29.92
C SER A 1028 -2.10 -25.30 30.44
N GLN A 1029 -1.92 -24.13 29.84
CA GLN A 1029 -0.95 -23.14 30.31
C GLN A 1029 -1.53 -21.72 30.21
N PRO A 1030 -1.15 -20.79 31.10
CA PRO A 1030 -1.52 -19.39 30.95
C PRO A 1030 -0.82 -18.78 29.73
N LEU A 1031 -1.49 -17.85 29.07
CA LEU A 1031 -0.87 -16.99 28.07
C LEU A 1031 0.16 -16.06 28.76
N ASN A 1032 1.20 -15.65 28.03
CA ASN A 1032 2.20 -14.73 28.55
C ASN A 1032 1.85 -13.29 28.16
N GLY A 1033 1.11 -12.58 29.01
CA GLY A 1033 0.63 -11.23 28.70
C GLY A 1033 1.71 -10.17 28.54
N VAL A 1034 2.93 -10.37 29.07
CA VAL A 1034 4.05 -9.42 28.84
C VAL A 1034 4.66 -9.64 27.46
N LYS A 1035 4.79 -10.89 27.02
CA LYS A 1035 5.28 -11.21 25.68
C LYS A 1035 4.34 -10.65 24.63
N THR A 1036 3.03 -10.84 24.81
CA THR A 1036 2.02 -10.45 23.82
C THR A 1036 1.55 -9.01 23.97
N GLN A 1037 2.21 -8.18 24.80
CA GLN A 1037 1.67 -6.89 25.19
C GLN A 1037 1.52 -5.92 24.02
N GLY A 1038 2.46 -5.89 23.07
CA GLY A 1038 2.41 -4.99 21.90
C GLY A 1038 1.19 -5.28 21.03
N GLU A 1039 1.09 -6.53 20.60
CA GLU A 1039 -0.06 -7.06 19.84
C GLU A 1039 -1.39 -6.87 20.58
N ASN A 1040 -1.42 -7.07 21.89
CA ASN A 1040 -2.63 -6.89 22.69
C ASN A 1040 -3.05 -5.42 22.80
N ILE A 1041 -2.09 -4.50 22.90
CA ILE A 1041 -2.34 -3.05 22.87
C ILE A 1041 -2.89 -2.69 21.48
N ALA A 1042 -2.24 -3.17 20.42
CA ALA A 1042 -2.62 -2.93 19.03
C ALA A 1042 -4.01 -3.48 18.68
N ASP A 1043 -4.36 -4.68 19.12
CA ASP A 1043 -5.70 -5.26 18.95
C ASP A 1043 -6.80 -4.44 19.62
N ASN A 1044 -6.55 -3.95 20.85
CA ASN A 1044 -7.54 -3.17 21.60
C ASN A 1044 -7.70 -1.76 21.00
N GLY A 1045 -6.59 -1.07 20.75
CA GLY A 1045 -6.59 0.27 20.15
C GLY A 1045 -7.13 0.25 18.73
N GLY A 1046 -6.67 -0.68 17.89
CA GLY A 1046 -7.07 -0.80 16.50
C GLY A 1046 -8.54 -1.16 16.30
N THR A 1047 -9.08 -2.07 17.11
CA THR A 1047 -10.52 -2.41 17.05
C THR A 1047 -11.39 -1.23 17.46
N ARG A 1048 -10.98 -0.49 18.50
CA ARG A 1048 -11.67 0.72 18.96
C ARG A 1048 -11.64 1.83 17.91
N ALA A 1049 -10.46 2.13 17.37
CA ALA A 1049 -10.29 3.13 16.32
C ALA A 1049 -11.10 2.79 15.07
N ALA A 1050 -11.08 1.53 14.63
CA ALA A 1050 -11.86 1.09 13.47
C ALA A 1050 -13.39 1.20 13.70
N TYR A 1051 -13.86 0.98 14.93
CA TYR A 1051 -15.27 1.13 15.27
C TYR A 1051 -15.73 2.59 15.20
N TYR A 1052 -14.99 3.50 15.83
CA TYR A 1052 -15.32 4.93 15.76
C TYR A 1052 -15.10 5.51 14.35
N ALA A 1053 -14.08 5.05 13.63
CA ALA A 1053 -13.86 5.41 12.22
C ALA A 1053 -15.04 5.02 11.35
N TRP A 1054 -15.60 3.82 11.57
CA TRP A 1054 -16.81 3.38 10.88
C TRP A 1054 -18.01 4.25 11.22
N LEU A 1055 -18.21 4.61 12.50
CA LEU A 1055 -19.29 5.51 12.90
C LEU A 1055 -19.14 6.89 12.26
N ASN A 1056 -17.94 7.49 12.29
CA ASN A 1056 -17.66 8.77 11.65
C ASN A 1056 -17.91 8.72 10.13
N PHE A 1057 -17.48 7.63 9.48
CA PHE A 1057 -17.77 7.39 8.07
C PHE A 1057 -19.28 7.29 7.79
N MET A 1058 -20.03 6.57 8.63
CA MET A 1058 -21.48 6.45 8.47
C MET A 1058 -22.21 7.76 8.72
N ASP A 1059 -21.78 8.55 9.71
CA ASP A 1059 -22.29 9.90 9.96
C ASP A 1059 -22.04 10.80 8.74
N ASP A 1060 -20.87 10.70 8.11
CA ASP A 1060 -20.58 11.40 6.87
C ASP A 1060 -21.39 10.88 5.68
N VAL A 1061 -21.66 9.58 5.60
CA VAL A 1061 -22.56 9.02 4.57
C VAL A 1061 -23.99 9.55 4.75
N ASP A 1062 -24.49 9.58 5.99
CA ASP A 1062 -25.82 10.07 6.34
C ASP A 1062 -25.97 11.58 6.16
N SER A 1063 -24.90 12.34 6.44
CA SER A 1063 -24.83 13.79 6.19
C SER A 1063 -24.63 14.13 4.70
N GLY A 1064 -24.21 13.15 3.90
CA GLY A 1064 -23.86 13.29 2.48
C GLY A 1064 -22.43 13.79 2.24
N ASP A 1065 -21.59 13.88 3.28
CA ASP A 1065 -20.18 14.26 3.23
C ASP A 1065 -19.26 13.14 2.72
N ALA A 1066 -19.67 11.86 2.82
CA ALA A 1066 -19.02 10.67 2.25
C ALA A 1066 -19.96 9.80 1.41
N TYR A 1067 -19.43 8.79 0.71
CA TYR A 1067 -20.23 7.87 -0.11
C TYR A 1067 -19.89 6.41 0.18
N SER A 1068 -20.92 5.64 0.52
CA SER A 1068 -20.87 4.19 0.60
C SER A 1068 -20.87 3.55 -0.79
N LEU A 1069 -19.88 2.70 -1.06
CA LEU A 1069 -19.83 1.89 -2.28
C LEU A 1069 -20.76 0.66 -2.20
N SER A 1070 -21.25 0.32 -1.00
CA SER A 1070 -22.13 -0.82 -0.77
C SER A 1070 -23.55 -0.55 -1.27
N PRO A 1071 -24.12 -1.39 -2.16
CA PRO A 1071 -25.53 -1.33 -2.52
C PRO A 1071 -26.44 -2.05 -1.52
N TYR A 1072 -25.91 -2.63 -0.44
CA TYR A 1072 -26.63 -3.50 0.49
C TYR A 1072 -26.87 -2.80 1.83
N THR A 1073 -28.02 -3.09 2.45
CA THR A 1073 -28.44 -2.52 3.74
C THR A 1073 -28.51 -3.54 4.87
N ALA A 1074 -28.48 -4.84 4.56
CA ALA A 1074 -28.42 -5.90 5.57
C ALA A 1074 -27.80 -7.19 5.00
N VAL A 1075 -27.53 -8.16 5.86
CA VAL A 1075 -27.03 -9.48 5.49
C VAL A 1075 -28.16 -10.50 5.49
N ARG A 1076 -28.26 -11.28 4.41
CA ARG A 1076 -29.22 -12.37 4.30
C ARG A 1076 -29.02 -13.38 5.44
N GLY A 1077 -30.08 -13.72 6.18
CA GLY A 1077 -30.02 -14.63 7.33
C GLY A 1077 -29.54 -14.00 8.65
N LEU A 1078 -29.20 -12.71 8.65
CA LEU A 1078 -28.87 -11.90 9.83
C LEU A 1078 -29.63 -10.56 9.78
N GLU A 1079 -30.81 -10.52 9.18
CA GLU A 1079 -31.59 -9.28 8.97
C GLU A 1079 -32.03 -8.62 10.29
N ASP A 1080 -32.07 -9.38 11.38
CA ASP A 1080 -32.44 -8.90 12.72
C ASP A 1080 -31.24 -8.33 13.51
N PHE A 1081 -30.01 -8.40 12.97
CA PHE A 1081 -28.83 -7.84 13.62
C PHE A 1081 -28.74 -6.34 13.34
N SER A 1082 -28.30 -5.57 14.35
CA SER A 1082 -27.92 -4.17 14.12
C SER A 1082 -26.55 -4.09 13.43
N ASP A 1083 -26.25 -2.94 12.81
CA ASP A 1083 -24.96 -2.75 12.16
C ASP A 1083 -23.79 -2.82 13.15
N GLU A 1084 -23.98 -2.38 14.40
CA GLU A 1084 -22.99 -2.52 15.48
C GLU A 1084 -22.76 -4.00 15.84
N GLN A 1085 -23.83 -4.79 15.95
CA GLN A 1085 -23.69 -6.24 16.16
C GLN A 1085 -22.94 -6.89 15.01
N LEU A 1086 -23.25 -6.50 13.77
CA LEU A 1086 -22.55 -7.00 12.58
C LEU A 1086 -21.09 -6.54 12.54
N PHE A 1087 -20.76 -5.33 13.02
CA PHE A 1087 -19.38 -4.86 13.13
C PHE A 1087 -18.57 -5.80 14.01
N PHE A 1088 -19.03 -6.08 15.24
CA PHE A 1088 -18.28 -6.96 16.14
C PHE A 1088 -18.19 -8.40 15.62
N VAL A 1089 -19.24 -8.89 14.97
CA VAL A 1089 -19.20 -10.19 14.26
C VAL A 1089 -18.17 -10.15 13.12
N GLY A 1090 -18.12 -9.06 12.36
CA GLY A 1090 -17.18 -8.79 11.29
C GLY A 1090 -15.73 -8.70 11.76
N ALA A 1091 -15.48 -8.18 12.97
CA ALA A 1091 -14.16 -8.09 13.58
C ALA A 1091 -13.69 -9.43 14.14
N ALA A 1092 -14.59 -10.26 14.66
CA ALA A 1092 -14.27 -11.59 15.17
C ALA A 1092 -14.07 -12.62 14.05
N PHE A 1093 -14.80 -12.53 12.94
CA PHE A 1093 -14.83 -13.56 11.90
C PHE A 1093 -13.46 -13.82 11.23
N PRO A 1094 -12.65 -12.80 10.87
CA PRO A 1094 -11.29 -13.00 10.33
C PRO A 1094 -10.33 -13.75 11.27
N LEU A 1095 -10.62 -13.75 12.58
CA LEU A 1095 -9.83 -14.45 13.61
C LEU A 1095 -10.33 -15.89 13.86
N CYS A 1096 -11.32 -16.40 13.13
CA CYS A 1096 -11.73 -17.79 13.29
C CYS A 1096 -10.59 -18.76 12.90
N ALA A 1097 -10.21 -19.61 13.85
CA ALA A 1097 -9.05 -20.49 13.75
C ALA A 1097 -9.23 -21.80 14.53
N ARG A 1098 -9.09 -22.93 13.84
CA ARG A 1098 -9.13 -24.28 14.41
C ARG A 1098 -7.71 -24.77 14.66
N TYR A 1099 -7.34 -24.94 15.93
CA TYR A 1099 -6.04 -25.49 16.31
C TYR A 1099 -6.00 -27.02 16.31
N SER A 1100 -4.82 -27.58 16.04
CA SER A 1100 -4.55 -29.02 16.08
C SER A 1100 -4.68 -29.58 17.49
N ALA A 1101 -5.25 -30.78 17.62
CA ALA A 1101 -5.23 -31.53 18.88
C ALA A 1101 -3.82 -32.04 19.26
N ASN A 1102 -2.84 -31.93 18.35
CA ASN A 1102 -1.44 -32.21 18.66
C ASN A 1102 -0.86 -31.05 19.49
N ALA A 1103 -0.85 -31.23 20.81
CA ALA A 1103 -0.37 -30.23 21.76
C ALA A 1103 1.05 -29.73 21.46
N LEU A 1104 1.95 -30.57 20.91
CA LEU A 1104 3.35 -30.19 20.70
C LEU A 1104 3.50 -29.03 19.70
N ASN A 1105 2.86 -29.10 18.54
CA ASN A 1105 2.97 -28.05 17.51
C ASN A 1105 2.35 -26.73 17.99
N MET A 1106 1.23 -26.80 18.70
CA MET A 1106 0.57 -25.62 19.26
C MET A 1106 1.40 -24.98 20.38
N ILE A 1107 2.03 -25.78 21.26
CA ILE A 1107 2.95 -25.27 22.29
C ILE A 1107 4.13 -24.54 21.64
N MET A 1108 4.67 -25.07 20.54
CA MET A 1108 5.78 -24.44 19.83
C MET A 1108 5.38 -23.11 19.21
N ASN A 1109 4.20 -23.02 18.60
CA ASN A 1109 3.69 -21.77 18.05
C ASN A 1109 3.51 -20.72 19.16
N ILE A 1110 2.82 -21.04 20.26
CA ILE A 1110 2.60 -20.09 21.36
C ILE A 1110 3.91 -19.64 22.02
N LYS A 1111 4.90 -20.53 22.12
CA LYS A 1111 6.23 -20.15 22.63
C LYS A 1111 6.95 -19.17 21.71
N LYS A 1112 6.67 -19.17 20.40
CA LYS A 1112 7.33 -18.31 19.40
C LYS A 1112 6.57 -17.05 19.05
N ASP A 1113 5.27 -17.16 18.84
CA ASP A 1113 4.40 -16.09 18.37
C ASP A 1113 4.25 -14.98 19.43
N GLU A 1114 4.42 -13.74 19.00
CA GLU A 1114 4.20 -12.55 19.84
C GLU A 1114 2.71 -12.19 19.91
N HIS A 1115 1.89 -12.72 19.00
CA HIS A 1115 0.45 -12.58 19.09
C HIS A 1115 -0.16 -13.49 20.15
N SER A 1116 -1.26 -13.01 20.72
CA SER A 1116 -2.19 -13.86 21.46
C SER A 1116 -2.87 -14.87 20.53
N ILE A 1117 -3.33 -16.00 21.08
CA ILE A 1117 -4.20 -16.92 20.32
C ILE A 1117 -5.47 -16.21 19.88
N ASP A 1118 -6.04 -16.60 18.73
CA ASP A 1118 -7.17 -15.87 18.13
C ASP A 1118 -8.39 -15.75 19.06
N GLU A 1119 -8.68 -16.79 19.87
CA GLU A 1119 -9.76 -16.75 20.86
C GLU A 1119 -9.57 -15.62 21.89
N ALA A 1120 -8.33 -15.36 22.29
CA ALA A 1120 -8.01 -14.27 23.21
C ALA A 1120 -8.04 -12.92 22.49
N ARG A 1121 -7.55 -12.83 21.25
CA ARG A 1121 -7.62 -11.61 20.42
C ARG A 1121 -9.06 -11.15 20.21
N VAL A 1122 -10.01 -12.07 20.07
CA VAL A 1122 -11.45 -11.73 20.04
C VAL A 1122 -11.99 -11.44 21.43
N ASN A 1123 -11.95 -12.41 22.34
CA ASN A 1123 -12.73 -12.29 23.58
C ASN A 1123 -12.18 -11.24 24.54
N ALA A 1124 -10.86 -11.02 24.61
CA ALA A 1124 -10.29 -10.02 25.51
C ALA A 1124 -10.56 -8.59 25.01
N VAL A 1125 -10.49 -8.36 23.70
CA VAL A 1125 -10.83 -7.06 23.09
C VAL A 1125 -12.30 -6.72 23.33
N MET A 1126 -13.23 -7.63 22.99
CA MET A 1126 -14.67 -7.38 23.18
C MET A 1126 -15.05 -7.12 24.65
N ARG A 1127 -14.35 -7.76 25.61
CA ARG A 1127 -14.52 -7.49 27.04
C ARG A 1127 -14.17 -6.06 27.43
N ASN A 1128 -13.21 -5.45 26.73
CA ASN A 1128 -12.71 -4.12 27.02
C ASN A 1128 -13.50 -3.00 26.33
N LEU A 1129 -14.38 -3.32 25.38
CA LEU A 1129 -15.25 -2.37 24.68
C LEU A 1129 -16.62 -2.27 25.39
N PRO A 1130 -17.02 -1.11 25.95
CA PRO A 1130 -18.38 -0.89 26.42
C PRO A 1130 -19.43 -1.05 25.31
N GLU A 1131 -19.13 -0.56 24.11
CA GLU A 1131 -20.01 -0.54 22.94
C GLU A 1131 -20.42 -1.95 22.52
N PHE A 1132 -19.51 -2.92 22.63
CA PHE A 1132 -19.80 -4.33 22.42
C PHE A 1132 -20.86 -4.86 23.41
N ALA A 1133 -20.66 -4.56 24.69
CA ALA A 1133 -21.56 -5.02 25.73
C ALA A 1133 -22.96 -4.41 25.57
N ASP A 1134 -23.04 -3.16 25.11
CA ASP A 1134 -24.29 -2.48 24.82
C ASP A 1134 -24.98 -3.07 23.58
N ALA A 1135 -24.24 -3.30 22.48
CA ALA A 1135 -24.77 -3.87 21.23
C ALA A 1135 -25.40 -5.26 21.42
N PHE A 1136 -24.83 -6.09 22.31
CA PHE A 1136 -25.35 -7.44 22.63
C PHE A 1136 -26.17 -7.50 23.92
N ASN A 1137 -26.40 -6.36 24.59
CA ASN A 1137 -27.10 -6.28 25.89
C ASN A 1137 -26.51 -7.22 26.96
N CYS A 1138 -25.17 -7.30 27.04
CA CYS A 1138 -24.49 -8.20 27.96
C CYS A 1138 -24.65 -7.77 29.43
N PRO A 1139 -25.16 -8.63 30.32
CA PRO A 1139 -25.35 -8.30 31.72
C PRO A 1139 -24.04 -7.88 32.39
N ALA A 1140 -24.09 -6.85 33.25
CA ALA A 1140 -22.91 -6.44 34.03
C ALA A 1140 -22.37 -7.61 34.88
N GLY A 1141 -21.08 -7.91 34.74
CA GLY A 1141 -20.42 -9.03 35.40
C GLY A 1141 -20.54 -10.37 34.66
N SER A 1142 -21.17 -10.42 33.49
CA SER A 1142 -21.11 -11.57 32.58
C SER A 1142 -19.68 -11.82 32.08
N GLY A 1143 -19.45 -12.98 31.45
CA GLY A 1143 -18.14 -13.36 30.93
C GLY A 1143 -17.56 -12.32 29.97
N MET A 1144 -18.42 -11.71 29.14
CA MET A 1144 -18.03 -10.71 28.14
C MET A 1144 -18.27 -9.25 28.56
N ASN A 1145 -18.85 -8.98 29.74
CA ASN A 1145 -18.99 -7.63 30.29
C ASN A 1145 -18.44 -7.54 31.73
N PRO A 1146 -17.11 -7.66 31.92
CA PRO A 1146 -16.50 -7.58 33.24
C PRO A 1146 -16.56 -6.16 33.81
N ALA A 1147 -16.59 -6.05 35.14
CA ALA A 1147 -16.62 -4.75 35.83
C ALA A 1147 -15.33 -3.94 35.64
N LYS A 1148 -14.18 -4.61 35.44
CA LYS A 1148 -12.90 -3.97 35.12
C LYS A 1148 -12.62 -4.19 33.63
N LYS A 1149 -12.54 -3.10 32.87
CA LYS A 1149 -12.13 -3.05 31.46
C LYS A 1149 -10.75 -2.40 31.39
N CYS A 1150 -9.88 -2.91 30.51
CA CYS A 1150 -8.56 -2.33 30.28
C CYS A 1150 -8.59 -1.46 29.02
N ALA A 1151 -7.96 -0.29 29.06
CA ALA A 1151 -7.86 0.63 27.93
C ALA A 1151 -6.51 1.33 28.01
N VAL A 1152 -5.76 1.37 26.91
CA VAL A 1152 -4.52 2.16 26.82
C VAL A 1152 -4.79 3.35 25.89
N TRP A 1153 -5.13 3.04 24.64
CA TRP A 1153 -5.56 3.98 23.61
C TRP A 1153 -7.07 3.98 23.47
#